data_AF-A0A929EF50-F1
#
_entry.id   AF-A0A929EF50-F1
#
_cell.length_a   1.000
_cell.length_b   1.000
_cell.length_c   1.000
_cell.angle_alpha   90.00
_cell.angle_beta   90.00
_cell.angle_gamma   90.00
#
_symmetry.space_group_name_H-M   'P 1'
#
loop_
_entity.id
_entity.type
_entity.pdbx_description
1 polymer ?
#
loop_
_entity_poly.entity_id
_entity_poly.type
_entity_poly.pdbx_seq_one_letter_code
_entity_poly.pdbx_strand_id
1 'polypeptide(L)'
;MKGFKFPPLLMAVLILIAVFTFFKYGVPPLLPVSLLIQYMIICVIGVLLYFSFDEDTWSTFKSPVAAVVQKDGNWPIRWFFLLAIPALIAYTTYILVKPNFDSPVELRQVHPAPPSKLKVFNKTYDLSKLENPVREQVVASMRAGDKEKGWETYNTAVAAGRDIYYQNCFFCHGDLMYGEGVFADGFNPRPINFQDETINQLQEAFLFWRITTGGPGLPKEGTPWKSAMPVWHEMLGEQDVWNVITFLYDYTEEVPRIWDAGVSKIVTGMKTELATKRAKMKGKELYDLRCSVCHGEEGAGDGVAADTLFPRPRDFTLGLYKYKTSPGTQPVRDEDLFDTIKYGLTSTGMPGWSKLMTDEQIHSLIPVLKHFDITATWSPEEAEDEDFDDEGRYKKDDFKKVTDVEPLDGQISYTEDSVAKGKKAFEPCYECHGIEGRGDLRSGKRLADDWGYRIWPRDLNKAWSWRKTNRSTQKEPEKARDQIIKNIYTRLSIGIPGTPMPAHRAEGEGNEDPVSLEDRWHIANYVYSLRDINTAPGKGVIQGLKLAGNLPDSIADEAWKTAPVTSMRLVPNIIKEPRLFKPLNDLISVRVLYNQDEIAFLMEVNDRTESLPGHEYSMSIQDEELTLHSDAIAMQFPREGAYTSAPMVEKPLYRHGDSSHHTSMWYWNAGSLDPKKPASTIILKGTGPDVKPEPMLDYKEVSAQGQWKDGRWQVLMKRKRTGTEGEISFNEGEFIPVSFANWDGSNGEAGSKHTLSTWFWLLLPPESDPIKLYAYPAGIAIIVFILALLVVRAQRKQYKQRQ
;
A
#
# COMPACT_ATOMS: atom_id res chain seq x y z
N MET A 1 -49.40 -33.98 -5.85
CA MET A 1 -48.81 -33.78 -7.19
C MET A 1 -48.11 -35.06 -7.60
N LYS A 2 -48.82 -35.96 -8.29
CA LYS A 2 -48.22 -37.05 -9.07
C LYS A 2 -47.75 -36.41 -10.38
N GLY A 3 -46.46 -36.48 -10.69
CA GLY A 3 -45.99 -36.13 -12.04
C GLY A 3 -44.73 -35.29 -12.11
N PHE A 4 -43.63 -35.71 -11.48
CA PHE A 4 -42.26 -35.52 -11.97
C PHE A 4 -41.36 -36.45 -11.15
N LYS A 5 -41.26 -37.74 -11.52
CA LYS A 5 -40.25 -38.63 -10.94
C LYS A 5 -38.93 -38.31 -11.63
N PHE A 6 -38.05 -37.54 -10.99
CA PHE A 6 -36.69 -37.35 -11.49
C PHE A 6 -35.98 -38.71 -11.53
N PRO A 7 -35.27 -39.05 -12.64
CA PRO A 7 -34.42 -40.23 -12.67
C PRO A 7 -33.44 -40.21 -11.49
N PRO A 8 -33.18 -41.35 -10.81
CA PRO A 8 -32.30 -41.40 -9.64
C PRO A 8 -30.92 -40.76 -9.85
N LEU A 9 -30.33 -40.93 -11.05
CA LEU A 9 -29.06 -40.30 -11.41
C LEU A 9 -29.15 -38.77 -11.49
N LEU A 10 -30.22 -38.24 -12.09
CA LEU A 10 -30.44 -36.80 -12.19
C LEU A 10 -30.70 -36.19 -10.81
N MET A 11 -31.44 -36.91 -9.96
CA MET A 11 -31.67 -36.51 -8.57
C MET A 11 -30.37 -36.46 -7.78
N ALA A 12 -29.48 -37.45 -7.92
CA ALA A 12 -28.16 -37.44 -7.29
C ALA A 12 -27.31 -36.24 -7.74
N VAL A 13 -27.27 -35.95 -9.04
CA VAL A 13 -26.54 -34.78 -9.58
C VAL A 13 -27.11 -33.47 -9.03
N LEU A 14 -28.43 -33.31 -9.01
CA LEU A 14 -29.08 -32.12 -8.47
C LEU A 14 -28.80 -31.94 -6.97
N ILE A 15 -28.81 -33.02 -6.18
CA ILE A 15 -28.45 -32.97 -4.76
C ILE A 15 -27.00 -32.49 -4.61
N LEU A 16 -26.06 -33.05 -5.37
CA LEU A 16 -24.65 -32.65 -5.29
C LEU A 16 -24.43 -31.19 -5.72
N ILE A 17 -25.13 -30.71 -6.75
CA ILE A 17 -25.08 -29.31 -7.17
C ILE A 17 -25.64 -28.40 -6.08
N ALA A 18 -26.77 -28.76 -5.49
CA ALA A 18 -27.39 -27.97 -4.41
C ALA A 18 -26.47 -27.90 -3.18
N VAL A 19 -25.90 -29.04 -2.77
CA VAL A 19 -24.96 -29.11 -1.64
C VAL A 19 -23.68 -28.33 -1.93
N PHE A 20 -23.11 -28.45 -3.12
CA PHE A 20 -21.94 -27.68 -3.52
C PHE A 20 -22.23 -26.17 -3.50
N THR A 21 -23.37 -25.75 -4.04
CA THR A 21 -23.79 -24.35 -4.08
C THR A 21 -23.99 -23.82 -2.67
N PHE A 22 -24.60 -24.60 -1.78
CA PHE A 22 -24.77 -24.27 -0.37
C PHE A 22 -23.42 -24.10 0.34
N PHE A 23 -22.50 -25.05 0.21
CA PHE A 23 -21.18 -24.93 0.85
C PHE A 23 -20.31 -23.82 0.25
N LYS A 24 -20.42 -23.57 -1.05
CA LYS A 24 -19.61 -22.56 -1.74
C LYS A 24 -20.13 -21.14 -1.56
N TYR A 25 -21.44 -20.94 -1.39
CA TYR A 25 -22.04 -19.60 -1.37
C TYR A 25 -22.97 -19.33 -0.19
N GLY A 26 -23.47 -20.37 0.48
CA GLY A 26 -24.45 -20.26 1.57
C GLY A 26 -23.85 -20.28 2.98
N VAL A 27 -22.56 -20.61 3.13
CA VAL A 27 -21.87 -20.64 4.44
C VAL A 27 -20.78 -19.57 4.47
N PRO A 28 -21.03 -18.40 5.09
CA PRO A 28 -20.00 -17.41 5.40
C PRO A 28 -19.32 -17.70 6.76
N PRO A 29 -17.98 -17.60 6.88
CA PRO A 29 -17.02 -17.30 5.82
C PRO A 29 -16.88 -18.47 4.82
N LEU A 30 -16.55 -18.13 3.57
CA LEU A 30 -16.41 -19.12 2.49
C LEU A 30 -15.40 -20.21 2.87
N LEU A 31 -15.79 -21.47 2.70
CA LEU A 31 -14.96 -22.61 3.07
C LEU A 31 -13.67 -22.67 2.22
N PRO A 32 -12.50 -22.95 2.84
CA PRO A 32 -11.28 -23.28 2.10
C PRO A 32 -11.52 -24.45 1.14
N VAL A 33 -10.86 -24.42 -0.03
CA VAL A 33 -11.05 -25.42 -1.10
C VAL A 33 -10.81 -26.86 -0.61
N SER A 34 -9.84 -27.06 0.29
CA SER A 34 -9.55 -28.38 0.87
C SER A 34 -10.72 -28.93 1.71
N LEU A 35 -11.31 -28.10 2.57
CA LEU A 35 -12.48 -28.45 3.39
C LEU A 35 -13.72 -28.67 2.52
N LEU A 36 -13.93 -27.82 1.51
CA LEU A 36 -15.01 -28.00 0.53
C LEU A 36 -14.89 -29.36 -0.18
N ILE A 37 -13.68 -29.74 -0.62
CA ILE A 37 -13.44 -31.05 -1.25
C ILE A 37 -13.74 -32.19 -0.27
N GLN A 38 -13.27 -32.10 0.98
CA GLN A 38 -13.55 -33.12 2.00
C GLN A 38 -15.05 -33.31 2.25
N TYR A 39 -15.80 -32.22 2.44
CA TYR A 39 -17.25 -32.29 2.62
C TYR A 39 -17.96 -32.84 1.38
N MET A 40 -17.55 -32.42 0.19
CA MET A 40 -18.12 -32.94 -1.06
C MET A 40 -17.85 -34.44 -1.23
N ILE A 41 -16.67 -34.96 -0.84
CA ILE A 41 -16.39 -36.41 -0.87
C ILE A 41 -17.36 -37.15 0.04
N ILE A 42 -17.56 -36.67 1.27
CA ILE A 42 -18.51 -37.27 2.22
C ILE A 42 -19.93 -37.27 1.65
N CYS A 43 -20.37 -36.14 1.06
CA CYS A 43 -21.69 -36.03 0.44
C CYS A 43 -21.84 -36.96 -0.77
N VAL A 44 -20.81 -37.09 -1.62
CA VAL A 44 -20.82 -38.02 -2.76
C VAL A 44 -20.96 -39.47 -2.27
N ILE A 45 -20.18 -39.87 -1.25
CA ILE A 45 -20.28 -41.21 -0.65
C ILE A 45 -21.69 -41.43 -0.09
N GLY A 46 -22.24 -40.47 0.66
CA GLY A 46 -23.59 -40.55 1.21
C GLY A 46 -24.67 -40.69 0.15
N VAL A 47 -24.58 -39.90 -0.93
CA VAL A 47 -25.51 -40.00 -2.08
C VAL A 47 -25.40 -41.35 -2.76
N LEU A 48 -24.18 -41.85 -3.00
CA LEU A 48 -23.97 -43.17 -3.61
C LEU A 48 -24.50 -44.31 -2.73
N LEU A 49 -24.26 -44.27 -1.42
CA LEU A 49 -24.79 -45.24 -0.47
C LEU A 49 -26.32 -45.25 -0.47
N TYR A 50 -26.96 -44.07 -0.49
CA TYR A 50 -28.41 -43.94 -0.56
C TYR A 50 -29.00 -44.62 -1.80
N PHE A 51 -28.44 -44.33 -2.99
CA PHE A 51 -28.96 -44.89 -4.24
C PHE A 51 -28.53 -46.34 -4.53
N SER A 52 -27.53 -46.85 -3.80
CA SER A 52 -27.08 -48.25 -3.90
C SER A 52 -27.68 -49.17 -2.83
N PHE A 53 -28.45 -48.62 -1.88
CA PHE A 53 -29.08 -49.38 -0.80
C PHE A 53 -30.15 -50.38 -1.28
N ASP A 54 -30.85 -50.05 -2.37
CA ASP A 54 -31.92 -50.86 -2.95
C ASP A 54 -31.57 -51.25 -4.39
N GLU A 55 -31.79 -52.52 -4.75
CA GLU A 55 -31.33 -53.10 -6.01
C GLU A 55 -32.10 -52.56 -7.22
N ASP A 56 -33.41 -52.31 -7.06
CA ASP A 56 -34.27 -51.72 -8.10
C ASP A 56 -33.89 -50.25 -8.37
N THR A 57 -33.65 -49.50 -7.29
CA THR A 57 -33.19 -48.11 -7.35
C THR A 57 -31.80 -48.02 -7.98
N TRP A 58 -30.89 -48.92 -7.62
CA TRP A 58 -29.53 -48.97 -8.17
C TRP A 58 -29.50 -49.35 -9.64
N SER A 59 -30.37 -50.28 -10.07
CA SER A 59 -30.57 -50.64 -11.47
C SER A 59 -31.03 -49.43 -12.29
N THR A 60 -32.03 -48.71 -11.78
CA THR A 60 -32.57 -47.49 -12.42
C THR A 60 -31.55 -46.35 -12.43
N PHE A 61 -30.74 -46.22 -11.38
CA PHE A 61 -29.66 -45.25 -11.26
C PHE A 61 -28.57 -45.46 -12.32
N LYS A 62 -28.16 -46.70 -12.58
CA LYS A 62 -27.14 -47.04 -13.58
C LYS A 62 -27.68 -47.05 -15.02
N SER A 63 -29.00 -47.17 -15.20
CA SER A 63 -29.64 -47.32 -16.52
C SER A 63 -29.24 -46.25 -17.55
N PRO A 64 -29.17 -44.94 -17.23
CA PRO A 64 -28.72 -43.93 -18.18
C PRO A 64 -27.26 -44.12 -18.62
N VAL A 65 -26.37 -44.47 -17.68
CA VAL A 65 -24.95 -44.74 -17.96
C VAL A 65 -24.82 -46.00 -18.82
N ALA A 66 -25.53 -47.07 -18.46
CA ALA A 66 -25.59 -48.29 -19.24
C ALA A 66 -26.14 -48.03 -20.65
N ALA A 67 -27.16 -47.17 -20.80
CA ALA A 67 -27.72 -46.82 -22.11
C ALA A 67 -26.72 -46.09 -23.00
N VAL A 68 -25.90 -45.19 -22.46
CA VAL A 68 -24.82 -44.53 -23.22
C VAL A 68 -23.74 -45.54 -23.62
N VAL A 69 -23.37 -46.45 -22.72
CA VAL A 69 -22.30 -47.43 -22.96
C VAL A 69 -22.72 -48.57 -23.89
N GLN A 70 -23.97 -49.05 -23.80
CA GLN A 70 -24.42 -50.30 -24.42
C GLN A 70 -25.27 -50.12 -25.70
N LYS A 71 -26.19 -49.15 -25.76
CA LYS A 71 -27.16 -49.01 -26.87
C LYS A 71 -26.55 -48.40 -28.14
N ASP A 72 -26.90 -48.91 -29.32
CA ASP A 72 -26.27 -48.49 -30.59
C ASP A 72 -26.63 -47.05 -31.04
N GLY A 73 -27.85 -46.57 -30.74
CA GLY A 73 -28.31 -45.22 -31.10
C GLY A 73 -27.64 -44.06 -30.34
N ASN A 74 -26.91 -44.34 -29.25
CA ASN A 74 -26.28 -43.32 -28.40
C ASN A 74 -24.80 -43.06 -28.76
N TRP A 75 -24.37 -43.41 -29.98
CA TRP A 75 -22.97 -43.27 -30.38
C TRP A 75 -22.41 -41.83 -30.24
N PRO A 76 -23.13 -40.72 -30.55
CA PRO A 76 -22.57 -39.38 -30.42
C PRO A 76 -22.31 -39.01 -28.95
N ILE A 77 -23.26 -39.36 -28.08
CA ILE A 77 -23.17 -39.12 -26.63
C ILE A 77 -22.05 -39.96 -26.02
N ARG A 78 -21.89 -41.20 -26.47
CA ARG A 78 -20.79 -42.07 -26.05
C ARG A 78 -19.44 -41.49 -26.43
N TRP A 79 -19.27 -41.04 -27.67
CA TRP A 79 -18.03 -40.43 -28.13
C TRP A 79 -17.73 -39.11 -27.43
N PHE A 80 -18.76 -38.32 -27.12
CA PHE A 80 -18.61 -37.13 -26.27
C PHE A 80 -17.95 -37.48 -24.94
N PHE A 81 -18.48 -38.45 -24.18
CA PHE A 81 -17.88 -38.83 -22.88
C PHE A 81 -16.52 -39.53 -23.02
N LEU A 82 -16.33 -40.34 -24.06
CA LEU A 82 -15.04 -40.97 -24.35
C LEU A 82 -13.94 -39.96 -24.61
N LEU A 83 -14.25 -38.77 -25.15
CA LEU A 83 -13.26 -37.72 -25.38
C LEU A 83 -13.20 -36.72 -24.21
N ALA A 84 -14.34 -36.34 -23.66
CA ALA A 84 -14.43 -35.32 -22.61
C ALA A 84 -13.78 -35.78 -21.29
N ILE A 85 -13.94 -37.04 -20.90
CA ILE A 85 -13.37 -37.55 -19.63
C ILE A 85 -11.84 -37.58 -19.69
N PRO A 86 -11.18 -38.18 -20.71
CA PRO A 86 -9.73 -38.09 -20.86
C PRO A 86 -9.23 -36.65 -20.99
N ALA A 87 -9.93 -35.79 -21.73
CA ALA A 87 -9.53 -34.39 -21.88
C ALA A 87 -9.59 -33.64 -20.54
N LEU A 88 -10.63 -33.87 -19.73
CA LEU A 88 -10.73 -33.30 -18.39
C LEU A 88 -9.60 -33.81 -17.48
N ILE A 89 -9.28 -35.10 -17.53
CA ILE A 89 -8.19 -35.69 -16.72
C ILE A 89 -6.82 -35.18 -17.18
N ALA A 90 -6.58 -35.04 -18.49
CA ALA A 90 -5.39 -34.37 -19.00
C ALA A 90 -5.31 -32.94 -18.48
N TYR A 91 -6.39 -32.17 -18.57
CA TYR A 91 -6.42 -30.79 -18.11
C TYR A 91 -6.18 -30.67 -16.60
N THR A 92 -6.79 -31.54 -15.78
CA THR A 92 -6.56 -31.52 -14.33
C THR A 92 -5.15 -31.96 -13.98
N THR A 93 -4.60 -32.97 -14.66
CA THR A 93 -3.21 -33.39 -14.47
C THR A 93 -2.27 -32.27 -14.88
N TYR A 94 -2.51 -31.60 -16.00
CA TYR A 94 -1.76 -30.43 -16.45
C TYR A 94 -1.75 -29.32 -15.38
N ILE A 95 -2.92 -28.99 -14.80
CA ILE A 95 -3.00 -28.01 -13.70
C ILE A 95 -2.17 -28.45 -12.49
N LEU A 96 -2.17 -29.75 -12.16
CA LEU A 96 -1.45 -30.28 -11.00
C LEU A 96 0.07 -30.33 -11.19
N VAL A 97 0.55 -30.52 -12.42
CA VAL A 97 1.98 -30.62 -12.74
C VAL A 97 2.59 -29.30 -13.24
N LYS A 98 1.76 -28.34 -13.66
CA LYS A 98 2.22 -27.01 -14.08
C LYS A 98 2.93 -26.32 -12.90
N PRO A 99 4.13 -25.74 -13.11
CA PRO A 99 4.80 -24.97 -12.08
C PRO A 99 3.92 -23.84 -11.53
N ASN A 100 3.88 -23.70 -10.20
CA ASN A 100 3.26 -22.57 -9.53
C ASN A 100 4.31 -21.49 -9.27
N PHE A 101 4.00 -20.25 -9.64
CA PHE A 101 4.87 -19.08 -9.42
C PHE A 101 4.30 -18.12 -8.37
N ASP A 102 3.16 -18.46 -7.78
CA ASP A 102 2.58 -17.72 -6.67
C ASP A 102 3.40 -17.93 -5.41
N SER A 103 3.56 -16.87 -4.63
CA SER A 103 4.29 -16.91 -3.36
C SER A 103 3.73 -17.98 -2.41
N PRO A 104 4.57 -18.60 -1.57
CA PRO A 104 4.13 -19.52 -0.53
C PRO A 104 3.05 -18.89 0.37
N VAL A 105 2.08 -19.71 0.79
CA VAL A 105 1.02 -19.28 1.71
C VAL A 105 1.63 -19.06 3.10
N GLU A 106 1.50 -17.85 3.61
CA GLU A 106 1.92 -17.49 4.96
C GLU A 106 0.72 -17.52 5.90
N LEU A 107 0.55 -18.64 6.60
CA LEU A 107 -0.50 -18.79 7.62
C LEU A 107 -0.10 -17.98 8.86
N ARG A 108 -0.92 -16.99 9.24
CA ARG A 108 -0.72 -16.19 10.46
C ARG A 108 -2.00 -16.07 11.27
N GLN A 109 -1.89 -16.10 12.59
CA GLN A 109 -2.98 -15.67 13.47
C GLN A 109 -2.96 -14.14 13.61
N VAL A 110 -4.05 -13.47 13.26
CA VAL A 110 -4.13 -11.99 13.28
C VAL A 110 -4.12 -11.44 14.71
N HIS A 111 -4.80 -12.11 15.64
CA HIS A 111 -4.86 -11.79 17.07
C HIS A 111 -4.40 -13.00 17.88
N PRO A 112 -3.09 -13.15 18.15
CA PRO A 112 -2.62 -14.21 19.02
C PRO A 112 -3.02 -13.96 20.47
N ALA A 113 -3.08 -15.04 21.26
CA ALA A 113 -3.34 -14.93 22.68
C ALA A 113 -2.23 -14.12 23.38
N PRO A 114 -2.56 -13.16 24.26
CA PRO A 114 -1.55 -12.44 25.01
C PRO A 114 -0.82 -13.37 26.00
N PRO A 115 0.46 -13.11 26.31
CA PRO A 115 1.15 -13.82 27.38
C PRO A 115 0.51 -13.53 28.75
N SER A 116 0.70 -14.41 29.73
CA SER A 116 0.18 -14.16 31.09
C SER A 116 0.92 -13.03 31.81
N LYS A 117 2.21 -12.88 31.55
CA LYS A 117 3.07 -11.83 32.12
C LYS A 117 3.76 -11.04 31.02
N LEU A 118 3.90 -9.74 31.25
CA LEU A 118 4.60 -8.82 30.36
C LEU A 118 5.68 -8.06 31.14
N LYS A 119 6.93 -8.06 30.65
CA LYS A 119 8.02 -7.29 31.23
C LYS A 119 8.35 -6.09 30.34
N VAL A 120 7.94 -4.90 30.76
CA VAL A 120 8.20 -3.61 30.08
C VAL A 120 8.38 -2.52 31.13
N PHE A 121 8.98 -1.38 30.78
CA PHE A 121 9.21 -0.27 31.72
C PHE A 121 9.92 -0.67 33.03
N ASN A 122 10.82 -1.67 32.95
CA ASN A 122 11.49 -2.28 34.12
C ASN A 122 10.54 -2.89 35.18
N LYS A 123 9.28 -3.14 34.83
CA LYS A 123 8.26 -3.76 35.70
C LYS A 123 7.73 -5.04 35.05
N THR A 124 7.08 -5.88 35.86
CA THR A 124 6.36 -7.06 35.36
C THR A 124 4.87 -6.88 35.62
N TYR A 125 4.07 -6.92 34.56
CA TYR A 125 2.63 -6.80 34.58
C TYR A 125 1.97 -8.18 34.47
N ASP A 126 0.89 -8.38 35.21
CA ASP A 126 -0.04 -9.51 35.04
C ASP A 126 -1.16 -9.03 34.09
N LEU A 127 -1.11 -9.46 32.81
CA LEU A 127 -2.05 -8.96 31.80
C LEU A 127 -3.50 -9.38 32.06
N SER A 128 -3.74 -10.38 32.92
CA SER A 128 -5.09 -10.79 33.30
C SER A 128 -5.76 -9.85 34.31
N LYS A 129 -4.96 -9.00 34.97
CA LYS A 129 -5.40 -8.05 36.00
C LYS A 129 -5.04 -6.60 35.69
N LEU A 130 -4.37 -6.36 34.57
CA LEU A 130 -3.93 -5.03 34.20
C LEU A 130 -5.14 -4.22 33.73
N GLU A 131 -5.42 -3.13 34.42
CA GLU A 131 -6.48 -2.19 34.08
C GLU A 131 -5.86 -0.85 33.66
N ASN A 132 -6.60 -0.07 32.86
CA ASN A 132 -6.16 1.26 32.43
C ASN A 132 -6.30 2.25 33.60
N PRO A 133 -5.20 2.82 34.14
CA PRO A 133 -5.24 3.72 35.29
C PRO A 133 -6.02 5.01 35.02
N VAL A 134 -6.04 5.49 33.76
CA VAL A 134 -6.86 6.65 33.37
C VAL A 134 -8.35 6.30 33.53
N ARG A 135 -8.75 5.12 33.06
CA ARG A 135 -10.15 4.67 33.15
C ARG A 135 -10.59 4.47 34.59
N GLU A 136 -9.72 3.91 35.44
CA GLU A 136 -10.01 3.75 36.87
C GLU A 136 -10.29 5.09 37.54
N GLN A 137 -9.48 6.12 37.27
CA GLN A 137 -9.66 7.47 37.83
C GLN A 137 -10.96 8.13 37.34
N VAL A 138 -11.25 8.03 36.04
CA VAL A 138 -12.50 8.54 35.45
C VAL A 138 -13.71 7.88 36.10
N VAL A 139 -13.72 6.55 36.19
CA VAL A 139 -14.82 5.77 36.77
C VAL A 139 -14.99 6.05 38.26
N ALA A 140 -13.89 6.23 39.00
CA ALA A 140 -13.94 6.60 40.41
C ALA A 140 -14.64 7.95 40.62
N SER A 141 -14.28 8.98 39.83
CA SER A 141 -14.93 10.29 39.87
C SER A 141 -16.41 10.20 39.49
N MET A 142 -16.73 9.46 38.43
CA MET A 142 -18.12 9.25 37.99
C MET A 142 -18.97 8.54 39.07
N ARG A 143 -18.41 7.56 39.78
CA ARG A 143 -19.08 6.87 40.91
C ARG A 143 -19.26 7.79 42.13
N ALA A 144 -18.33 8.71 42.36
CA ALA A 144 -18.42 9.72 43.42
C ALA A 144 -19.42 10.84 43.10
N GLY A 145 -19.99 10.87 41.88
CA GLY A 145 -20.92 11.91 41.42
C GLY A 145 -20.23 13.15 40.83
N ASP A 146 -18.91 13.17 40.78
CA ASP A 146 -18.11 14.27 40.23
C ASP A 146 -17.85 14.03 38.73
N LYS A 147 -18.88 14.32 37.92
CA LYS A 147 -18.84 14.12 36.47
C LYS A 147 -17.86 15.05 35.77
N GLU A 148 -17.72 16.28 36.27
CA GLU A 148 -16.86 17.31 35.69
C GLU A 148 -15.40 16.87 35.75
N LYS A 149 -14.93 16.47 36.94
CA LYS A 149 -13.58 15.91 37.12
C LYS A 149 -13.34 14.65 36.30
N GLY A 150 -14.37 13.79 36.18
CA GLY A 150 -14.29 12.60 35.35
C GLY A 150 -14.05 12.93 33.86
N TRP A 151 -14.78 13.90 33.32
CA TRP A 151 -14.58 14.38 31.95
C TRP A 151 -13.27 15.14 31.76
N GLU A 152 -12.85 15.96 32.72
CA GLU A 152 -11.55 16.65 32.70
C GLU A 152 -10.38 15.66 32.61
N THR A 153 -10.40 14.64 33.47
CA THR A 153 -9.38 13.57 33.47
C THR A 153 -9.35 12.84 32.12
N TYR A 154 -10.53 12.49 31.60
CA TYR A 154 -10.66 11.80 30.32
C TYR A 154 -10.16 12.66 29.15
N ASN A 155 -10.63 13.90 29.03
CA ASN A 155 -10.26 14.80 27.94
C ASN A 155 -8.77 15.15 27.95
N THR A 156 -8.17 15.30 29.14
CA THR A 156 -6.73 15.52 29.29
C THR A 156 -5.93 14.34 28.74
N ALA A 157 -6.32 13.11 29.09
CA ALA A 157 -5.66 11.91 28.59
C ALA A 157 -5.86 11.72 27.08
N VAL A 158 -7.05 12.04 26.56
CA VAL A 158 -7.38 12.01 25.12
C VAL A 158 -6.53 13.02 24.34
N ALA A 159 -6.40 14.26 24.82
CA ALA A 159 -5.58 15.28 24.18
C ALA A 159 -4.10 14.89 24.15
N ALA A 160 -3.55 14.41 25.27
CA ALA A 160 -2.18 13.91 25.32
C ALA A 160 -1.99 12.70 24.37
N GLY A 161 -2.94 11.77 24.37
CA GLY A 161 -2.92 10.58 23.52
C GLY A 161 -3.01 10.91 22.02
N ARG A 162 -3.81 11.92 21.66
CA ARG A 162 -3.89 12.48 20.31
C ARG A 162 -2.51 12.94 19.85
N ASP A 163 -1.86 13.80 20.62
CA ASP A 163 -0.58 14.38 20.20
C ASP A 163 0.49 13.31 19.99
N ILE A 164 0.57 12.34 20.91
CA ILE A 164 1.47 11.18 20.77
C ILE A 164 1.12 10.38 19.51
N TYR A 165 -0.17 10.14 19.23
CA TYR A 165 -0.60 9.40 18.05
C TYR A 165 -0.18 10.09 16.75
N TYR A 166 -0.37 11.41 16.62
CA TYR A 166 0.00 12.13 15.40
C TYR A 166 1.50 12.30 15.22
N GLN A 167 2.27 12.33 16.31
CA GLN A 167 3.74 12.35 16.26
C GLN A 167 4.36 10.99 15.90
N ASN A 168 3.64 9.88 16.06
CA ASN A 168 4.26 8.54 16.06
C ASN A 168 3.50 7.47 15.26
N CYS A 169 2.18 7.39 15.42
CA CYS A 169 1.34 6.28 14.97
C CYS A 169 0.64 6.58 13.63
N PHE A 170 0.27 7.85 13.42
CA PHE A 170 -0.51 8.34 12.28
C PHE A 170 0.08 7.95 10.91
N PHE A 171 1.41 7.92 10.77
CA PHE A 171 2.06 7.65 9.48
C PHE A 171 1.73 6.26 8.91
N CYS A 172 1.45 5.30 9.79
CA CYS A 172 1.05 3.95 9.45
C CYS A 172 -0.47 3.78 9.56
N HIS A 173 -1.07 4.22 10.66
CA HIS A 173 -2.49 3.94 10.95
C HIS A 173 -3.47 4.92 10.27
N GLY A 174 -2.98 6.09 9.85
CA GLY A 174 -3.73 7.13 9.14
C GLY A 174 -4.63 7.96 10.06
N ASP A 175 -4.96 9.18 9.63
CA ASP A 175 -5.83 10.11 10.38
C ASP A 175 -7.14 9.46 10.81
N LEU A 176 -7.81 8.84 9.83
CA LEU A 176 -9.11 8.20 9.99
C LEU A 176 -9.02 6.86 10.74
N MET A 177 -7.82 6.39 11.10
CA MET A 177 -7.54 5.10 11.74
C MET A 177 -7.93 3.85 10.93
N TYR A 178 -8.03 3.95 9.60
CA TYR A 178 -8.32 2.82 8.71
C TYR A 178 -7.13 1.89 8.41
N GLY A 179 -5.94 2.18 8.94
CA GLY A 179 -4.70 1.50 8.52
C GLY A 179 -4.25 1.93 7.12
N GLU A 180 -4.61 3.14 6.72
CA GLU A 180 -4.36 3.75 5.40
C GLU A 180 -3.46 4.99 5.52
N GLY A 181 -2.53 5.00 6.49
CA GLY A 181 -1.55 6.08 6.63
C GLY A 181 -0.63 6.22 5.42
N VAL A 182 0.08 7.35 5.32
CA VAL A 182 0.91 7.69 4.15
C VAL A 182 1.96 6.63 3.77
N PHE A 183 2.40 5.81 4.73
CA PHE A 183 3.35 4.72 4.50
C PHE A 183 2.73 3.32 4.57
N ALA A 184 1.43 3.20 4.83
CA ALA A 184 0.75 1.92 5.06
C ALA A 184 0.89 0.93 3.90
N ASP A 185 0.90 1.45 2.66
CA ASP A 185 0.93 0.64 1.44
C ASP A 185 2.25 -0.15 1.26
N GLY A 186 3.35 0.28 1.86
CA GLY A 186 4.63 -0.42 1.77
C GLY A 186 4.84 -1.52 2.81
N PHE A 187 3.92 -1.66 3.77
CA PHE A 187 3.98 -2.69 4.80
C PHE A 187 3.11 -3.90 4.45
N ASN A 188 3.63 -5.09 4.76
CA ASN A 188 2.90 -6.35 4.67
C ASN A 188 3.21 -7.24 5.90
N PRO A 189 2.24 -7.44 6.82
CA PRO A 189 0.85 -7.02 6.75
C PRO A 189 0.67 -5.50 6.84
N ARG A 190 -0.45 -5.01 6.29
CA ARG A 190 -0.85 -3.61 6.46
C ARG A 190 -1.14 -3.31 7.94
N PRO A 191 -0.97 -2.05 8.38
CA PRO A 191 -1.42 -1.59 9.69
C PRO A 191 -2.90 -1.94 9.94
N ILE A 192 -3.25 -2.18 11.20
CA ILE A 192 -4.62 -2.54 11.57
C ILE A 192 -5.58 -1.38 11.31
N ASN A 193 -6.78 -1.73 10.86
CA ASN A 193 -7.93 -0.85 10.79
C ASN A 193 -8.63 -0.84 12.16
N PHE A 194 -8.69 0.31 12.82
CA PHE A 194 -9.38 0.45 14.11
C PHE A 194 -10.85 0.85 13.97
N GLN A 195 -11.29 1.22 12.78
CA GLN A 195 -12.69 1.57 12.48
C GLN A 195 -13.57 0.34 12.22
N ASP A 196 -13.00 -0.87 12.26
CA ASP A 196 -13.79 -2.09 12.28
C ASP A 196 -14.25 -2.43 13.71
N GLU A 197 -15.24 -3.31 13.83
CA GLU A 197 -15.76 -3.76 15.14
C GLU A 197 -14.78 -4.71 15.87
N THR A 198 -13.46 -4.64 15.63
CA THR A 198 -12.49 -5.51 16.31
C THR A 198 -11.98 -4.87 17.61
N ILE A 199 -11.78 -3.55 17.66
CA ILE A 199 -11.17 -2.89 18.82
C ILE A 199 -12.03 -3.00 20.09
N ASN A 200 -13.36 -3.02 19.95
CA ASN A 200 -14.31 -3.17 21.07
C ASN A 200 -14.36 -4.61 21.64
N GLN A 201 -13.82 -5.60 20.91
CA GLN A 201 -13.70 -6.98 21.40
C GLN A 201 -12.47 -7.19 22.28
N LEU A 202 -11.54 -6.22 22.27
CA LEU A 202 -10.27 -6.28 22.98
C LEU A 202 -10.37 -5.60 24.35
N GLN A 203 -9.59 -6.10 25.29
CA GLN A 203 -9.34 -5.42 26.57
C GLN A 203 -8.19 -4.43 26.41
N GLU A 204 -8.17 -3.36 27.22
CA GLU A 204 -7.10 -2.36 27.15
C GLU A 204 -5.72 -2.94 27.48
N ALA A 205 -5.63 -3.95 28.35
CA ALA A 205 -4.40 -4.70 28.62
C ALA A 205 -3.80 -5.35 27.36
N PHE A 206 -4.66 -5.80 26.43
CA PHE A 206 -4.20 -6.35 25.17
C PHE A 206 -3.56 -5.26 24.30
N LEU A 207 -4.20 -4.09 24.18
CA LEU A 207 -3.62 -2.97 23.44
C LEU A 207 -2.32 -2.48 24.08
N PHE A 208 -2.26 -2.41 25.41
CA PHE A 208 -1.04 -2.08 26.15
C PHE A 208 0.10 -3.03 25.79
N TRP A 209 -0.14 -4.34 25.78
CA TRP A 209 0.85 -5.31 25.33
C TRP A 209 1.27 -5.11 23.86
N ARG A 210 0.30 -4.95 22.95
CA ARG A 210 0.59 -4.80 21.51
C ARG A 210 1.36 -3.53 21.20
N ILE A 211 1.01 -2.41 21.84
CA ILE A 211 1.68 -1.12 21.64
C ILE A 211 3.08 -1.18 22.26
N THR A 212 3.22 -1.63 23.51
CA THR A 212 4.53 -1.65 24.17
C THR A 212 5.54 -2.54 23.45
N THR A 213 5.13 -3.74 22.99
CA THR A 213 6.04 -4.76 22.45
C THR A 213 6.17 -4.81 20.93
N GLY A 214 5.25 -4.19 20.19
CA GLY A 214 5.31 -4.14 18.73
C GLY A 214 5.26 -5.50 18.03
N GLY A 215 5.93 -5.58 16.88
CA GLY A 215 6.08 -6.80 16.08
C GLY A 215 6.92 -7.90 16.72
N PRO A 216 8.14 -7.62 17.24
CA PRO A 216 9.04 -8.63 17.81
C PRO A 216 8.50 -9.37 19.05
N GLY A 217 7.48 -8.83 19.74
CA GLY A 217 6.91 -9.43 20.96
C GLY A 217 5.67 -10.32 20.76
N LEU A 218 5.35 -10.73 19.53
CA LEU A 218 4.29 -11.72 19.26
C LEU A 218 4.66 -13.13 19.81
N PRO A 219 3.79 -14.14 19.72
CA PRO A 219 4.18 -15.53 19.90
C PRO A 219 4.34 -16.24 18.54
N LYS A 220 4.84 -17.49 18.54
CA LYS A 220 5.14 -18.23 17.29
C LYS A 220 3.91 -18.43 16.40
N GLU A 221 2.71 -18.45 16.95
CA GLU A 221 1.44 -18.56 16.22
C GLU A 221 1.09 -17.28 15.43
N GLY A 222 1.71 -16.16 15.80
CA GLY A 222 1.69 -14.90 15.05
C GLY A 222 2.74 -14.83 13.94
N THR A 223 3.47 -15.92 13.68
CA THR A 223 4.43 -15.99 12.56
C THR A 223 3.73 -15.85 11.21
N PRO A 224 4.45 -15.32 10.19
CA PRO A 224 5.77 -14.69 10.30
C PRO A 224 5.67 -13.33 11.01
N TRP A 225 6.67 -13.02 11.85
CA TRP A 225 6.81 -11.84 12.73
C TRP A 225 6.96 -10.51 11.97
N LYS A 226 5.97 -10.18 11.15
CA LYS A 226 6.09 -9.19 10.08
C LYS A 226 5.52 -7.82 10.39
N SER A 227 4.93 -7.64 11.57
CA SER A 227 4.39 -6.33 11.89
C SER A 227 5.54 -5.32 11.96
N ALA A 228 5.43 -4.26 11.17
CA ALA A 228 6.32 -3.10 11.26
C ALA A 228 6.08 -2.25 12.52
N MET A 229 5.15 -2.65 13.38
CA MET A 229 4.82 -1.94 14.61
C MET A 229 6.05 -1.84 15.52
N PRO A 230 6.49 -0.61 15.88
CA PRO A 230 7.64 -0.40 16.75
C PRO A 230 7.46 -0.96 18.16
N VAL A 231 8.59 -1.17 18.84
CA VAL A 231 8.62 -1.51 20.28
C VAL A 231 8.52 -0.20 21.07
N TRP A 232 7.29 0.28 21.29
CA TRP A 232 7.07 1.64 21.80
C TRP A 232 7.54 1.86 23.24
N HIS A 233 7.69 0.82 24.07
CA HIS A 233 8.18 1.01 25.44
C HIS A 233 9.64 1.48 25.52
N GLU A 234 10.36 1.49 24.38
CA GLU A 234 11.72 2.01 24.27
C GLU A 234 11.76 3.50 23.88
N MET A 235 10.61 4.07 23.46
CA MET A 235 10.51 5.44 22.95
C MET A 235 9.42 6.27 23.66
N LEU A 236 8.44 5.63 24.30
CA LEU A 236 7.34 6.27 25.01
C LEU A 236 7.36 5.91 26.49
N GLY A 237 6.76 6.77 27.33
CA GLY A 237 6.48 6.47 28.73
C GLY A 237 5.28 5.53 28.91
N GLU A 238 5.14 4.95 30.10
CA GLU A 238 3.99 4.11 30.46
C GLU A 238 2.66 4.88 30.35
N GLN A 239 2.63 6.12 30.86
CA GLN A 239 1.43 6.97 30.80
C GLN A 239 1.06 7.35 29.36
N ASP A 240 2.05 7.57 28.51
CA ASP A 240 1.84 7.89 27.09
C ASP A 240 1.09 6.76 26.38
N VAL A 241 1.45 5.50 26.66
CA VAL A 241 0.75 4.33 26.12
C VAL A 241 -0.71 4.31 26.57
N TRP A 242 -0.99 4.57 27.85
CA TRP A 242 -2.36 4.63 28.36
C TRP A 242 -3.18 5.79 27.78
N ASN A 243 -2.56 6.95 27.59
CA ASN A 243 -3.17 8.09 26.93
C ASN A 243 -3.53 7.76 25.49
N VAL A 244 -2.62 7.13 24.73
CA VAL A 244 -2.89 6.69 23.34
C VAL A 244 -4.02 5.67 23.30
N ILE A 245 -4.05 4.67 24.19
CA ILE A 245 -5.15 3.69 24.24
C ILE A 245 -6.48 4.38 24.50
N THR A 246 -6.51 5.36 25.41
CA THR A 246 -7.70 6.15 25.72
C THR A 246 -8.14 6.94 24.49
N PHE A 247 -7.21 7.59 23.79
CA PHE A 247 -7.47 8.30 22.53
C PHE A 247 -7.98 7.39 21.41
N LEU A 248 -7.46 6.16 21.27
CA LEU A 248 -7.92 5.22 20.24
C LEU A 248 -9.42 4.90 20.42
N TYR A 249 -9.83 4.53 21.64
CA TYR A 249 -11.25 4.27 21.94
C TYR A 249 -12.11 5.52 21.81
N ASP A 250 -11.58 6.67 22.23
CA ASP A 250 -12.23 7.96 22.06
C ASP A 250 -12.50 8.28 20.58
N TYR A 251 -11.48 8.18 19.73
CA TYR A 251 -11.55 8.54 18.31
C TYR A 251 -12.52 7.64 17.54
N THR A 252 -12.46 6.33 17.80
CA THR A 252 -13.33 5.34 17.14
C THR A 252 -14.73 5.30 17.73
N GLU A 253 -15.00 6.04 18.81
CA GLU A 253 -16.27 6.01 19.54
C GLU A 253 -16.63 4.60 20.01
N GLU A 254 -15.64 3.81 20.41
CA GLU A 254 -15.81 2.43 20.88
C GLU A 254 -15.51 2.28 22.38
N VAL A 255 -15.99 1.19 22.96
CA VAL A 255 -15.77 0.86 24.37
C VAL A 255 -14.96 -0.43 24.45
N PRO A 256 -13.89 -0.49 25.28
CA PRO A 256 -13.15 -1.73 25.48
C PRO A 256 -14.04 -2.82 26.08
N ARG A 257 -13.62 -4.07 25.92
CA ARG A 257 -14.28 -5.19 26.59
C ARG A 257 -14.11 -5.09 28.11
N ILE A 258 -15.21 -4.80 28.81
CA ILE A 258 -15.26 -4.64 30.27
C ILE A 258 -16.18 -5.70 30.88
N TRP A 259 -15.71 -6.41 31.91
CA TRP A 259 -16.47 -7.46 32.59
C TRP A 259 -17.34 -6.95 33.74
N ASP A 260 -16.91 -5.89 34.43
CA ASP A 260 -17.71 -5.27 35.49
C ASP A 260 -18.89 -4.52 34.88
N ALA A 261 -20.11 -4.98 35.16
CA ALA A 261 -21.33 -4.41 34.60
C ALA A 261 -21.55 -2.93 35.00
N GLY A 262 -21.12 -2.53 36.20
CA GLY A 262 -21.23 -1.15 36.67
C GLY A 262 -20.29 -0.20 35.93
N VAL A 263 -19.04 -0.62 35.73
CA VAL A 263 -18.05 0.11 34.92
C VAL A 263 -18.52 0.17 33.46
N SER A 264 -18.94 -0.97 32.90
CA SER A 264 -19.43 -1.04 31.52
C SER A 264 -20.59 -0.08 31.27
N LYS A 265 -21.55 0.01 32.21
CA LYS A 265 -22.67 0.96 32.12
C LYS A 265 -22.20 2.43 32.11
N ILE A 266 -21.25 2.81 32.97
CA ILE A 266 -20.70 4.17 33.03
C ILE A 266 -20.02 4.52 31.71
N VAL A 267 -19.09 3.67 31.26
CA VAL A 267 -18.29 3.92 30.05
C VAL A 267 -19.17 3.94 28.79
N THR A 268 -20.16 3.05 28.69
CA THR A 268 -21.13 3.07 27.57
C THR A 268 -22.00 4.32 27.58
N GLY A 269 -22.35 4.83 28.77
CA GLY A 269 -23.04 6.11 28.93
C GLY A 269 -22.20 7.28 28.40
N MET A 270 -20.91 7.32 28.75
CA MET A 270 -19.96 8.32 28.24
C MET A 270 -19.82 8.25 26.71
N LYS A 271 -19.67 7.04 26.14
CA LYS A 271 -19.66 6.84 24.66
C LYS A 271 -20.91 7.46 24.02
N THR A 272 -22.08 7.21 24.60
CA THR A 272 -23.36 7.71 24.05
C THR A 272 -23.42 9.24 24.07
N GLU A 273 -22.98 9.85 25.17
CA GLU A 273 -22.91 11.31 25.31
C GLU A 273 -21.94 11.93 24.29
N LEU A 274 -20.75 11.33 24.14
CA LEU A 274 -19.71 11.76 23.20
C LEU A 274 -20.19 11.66 21.74
N ALA A 275 -20.72 10.51 21.34
CA ALA A 275 -21.24 10.28 19.99
C ALA A 275 -22.39 11.26 19.65
N THR A 276 -23.28 11.51 20.61
CA THR A 276 -24.37 12.49 20.45
C THR A 276 -23.84 13.91 20.25
N LYS A 277 -22.79 14.29 21.00
CA LYS A 277 -22.13 15.60 20.85
C LYS A 277 -21.47 15.72 19.47
N ARG A 278 -20.68 14.73 19.06
CA ARG A 278 -19.95 14.73 17.77
C ARG A 278 -20.85 14.71 16.55
N ALA A 279 -21.96 13.97 16.60
CA ALA A 279 -22.94 13.95 15.53
C ALA A 279 -23.57 15.33 15.23
N LYS A 280 -23.58 16.23 16.21
CA LYS A 280 -24.13 17.59 16.08
C LYS A 280 -23.06 18.67 15.89
N MET A 281 -21.79 18.30 16.05
CA MET A 281 -20.66 19.22 15.99
C MET A 281 -20.49 19.76 14.58
N LYS A 282 -20.29 21.08 14.48
CA LYS A 282 -20.15 21.85 13.23
C LYS A 282 -19.16 23.00 13.45
N GLY A 283 -18.72 23.63 12.36
CA GLY A 283 -17.90 24.83 12.41
C GLY A 283 -16.60 24.63 13.21
N LYS A 284 -16.23 25.62 14.02
CA LYS A 284 -14.95 25.65 14.74
C LYS A 284 -14.75 24.47 15.68
N GLU A 285 -15.80 24.02 16.38
CA GLU A 285 -15.69 22.84 17.25
C GLU A 285 -15.26 21.59 16.46
N LEU A 286 -15.78 21.42 15.25
CA LEU A 286 -15.45 20.28 14.40
C LEU A 286 -14.04 20.40 13.82
N TYR A 287 -13.64 21.62 13.46
CA TYR A 287 -12.27 21.93 13.05
C TYR A 287 -11.27 21.60 14.17
N ASP A 288 -11.56 21.97 15.41
CA ASP A 288 -10.68 21.72 16.55
C ASP A 288 -10.58 20.22 16.89
N LEU A 289 -11.65 19.47 16.65
CA LEU A 289 -11.65 18.02 16.87
C LEU A 289 -10.81 17.25 15.82
N ARG A 290 -10.81 17.70 14.56
CA ARG A 290 -10.33 16.89 13.43
C ARG A 290 -9.19 17.51 12.61
N CYS A 291 -9.08 18.83 12.59
CA CYS A 291 -8.22 19.55 11.65
C CYS A 291 -7.03 20.23 12.32
N SER A 292 -7.22 20.81 13.52
CA SER A 292 -6.22 21.63 14.22
C SER A 292 -4.92 20.88 14.54
N VAL A 293 -4.98 19.56 14.73
CA VAL A 293 -3.79 18.73 15.00
C VAL A 293 -2.73 18.79 13.90
N CYS A 294 -3.14 19.06 12.66
CA CYS A 294 -2.24 19.31 11.54
C CYS A 294 -2.23 20.79 11.15
N HIS A 295 -3.40 21.42 11.08
CA HIS A 295 -3.53 22.78 10.53
C HIS A 295 -3.36 23.90 11.56
N GLY A 296 -3.17 23.59 12.85
CA GLY A 296 -3.07 24.57 13.92
C GLY A 296 -4.44 25.08 14.38
N GLU A 297 -4.50 25.64 15.59
CA GLU A 297 -5.74 26.21 16.15
C GLU A 297 -6.21 27.44 15.35
N GLU A 298 -5.25 28.19 14.83
CA GLU A 298 -5.43 29.42 14.04
C GLU A 298 -5.31 29.19 12.52
N GLY A 299 -5.26 27.94 12.07
CA GLY A 299 -5.19 27.61 10.64
C GLY A 299 -3.83 27.85 9.98
N ALA A 300 -2.77 28.13 10.74
CA ALA A 300 -1.44 28.49 10.23
C ALA A 300 -0.59 27.31 9.72
N GLY A 301 -1.11 26.08 9.75
CA GLY A 301 -0.38 24.90 9.27
C GLY A 301 0.75 24.46 10.20
N ASP A 302 0.64 24.77 11.50
CA ASP A 302 1.64 24.62 12.56
C ASP A 302 1.19 23.68 13.69
N GLY A 303 0.17 22.85 13.44
CA GLY A 303 -0.29 21.85 14.41
C GLY A 303 0.82 20.84 14.78
N VAL A 304 0.62 20.08 15.85
CA VAL A 304 1.63 19.15 16.40
C VAL A 304 2.20 18.14 15.39
N ALA A 305 1.45 17.79 14.34
CA ALA A 305 1.91 16.89 13.28
C ALA A 305 2.67 17.61 12.13
N ALA A 306 2.60 18.94 12.03
CA ALA A 306 3.00 19.69 10.84
C ALA A 306 4.47 19.48 10.45
N ASP A 307 5.38 19.53 11.43
CA ASP A 307 6.82 19.49 11.20
C ASP A 307 7.34 18.17 10.62
N THR A 308 6.59 17.08 10.81
CA THR A 308 6.97 15.73 10.36
C THR A 308 6.29 15.35 9.04
N LEU A 309 5.35 16.16 8.55
CA LEU A 309 4.65 15.90 7.29
C LEU A 309 5.39 16.51 6.10
N PHE A 310 5.44 15.75 5.01
CA PHE A 310 5.83 16.27 3.70
C PHE A 310 4.75 15.89 2.66
N PRO A 311 4.03 16.86 2.08
CA PRO A 311 4.17 18.30 2.27
C PRO A 311 3.67 18.74 3.66
N ARG A 312 4.06 19.94 4.11
CA ARG A 312 3.44 20.55 5.29
C ARG A 312 1.93 20.77 5.07
N PRO A 313 1.13 20.76 6.15
CA PRO A 313 -0.26 21.20 6.12
C PRO A 313 -0.40 22.60 5.50
N ARG A 314 -1.57 22.88 4.92
CA ARG A 314 -1.86 24.19 4.33
C ARG A 314 -2.01 25.21 5.46
N ASP A 315 -1.28 26.32 5.33
CA ASP A 315 -1.58 27.57 6.02
C ASP A 315 -2.75 28.26 5.32
N PHE A 316 -3.84 28.46 6.04
CA PHE A 316 -5.07 29.08 5.57
C PHE A 316 -5.08 30.61 5.73
N THR A 317 -4.13 31.17 6.49
CA THR A 317 -4.14 32.59 6.87
C THR A 317 -3.92 33.55 5.71
N LEU A 318 -3.31 33.08 4.62
CA LEU A 318 -3.09 33.90 3.42
C LEU A 318 -4.21 33.78 2.37
N GLY A 319 -5.25 32.96 2.60
CA GLY A 319 -6.29 32.70 1.60
C GLY A 319 -5.78 32.01 0.32
N LEU A 320 -4.54 31.53 0.29
CA LEU A 320 -3.88 30.94 -0.88
C LEU A 320 -4.01 29.41 -0.93
N TYR A 321 -4.84 28.91 -1.85
CA TYR A 321 -5.10 27.49 -2.00
C TYR A 321 -4.52 26.90 -3.29
N LYS A 322 -3.71 25.84 -3.12
CA LYS A 322 -2.99 25.15 -4.20
C LYS A 322 -3.90 24.49 -5.24
N TYR A 323 -5.07 23.98 -4.83
CA TYR A 323 -5.91 23.15 -5.69
C TYR A 323 -7.30 23.77 -5.91
N LYS A 324 -7.35 24.83 -6.73
CA LYS A 324 -8.59 25.53 -7.10
C LYS A 324 -8.94 25.36 -8.57
N THR A 325 -10.20 25.51 -8.94
CA THR A 325 -10.68 25.53 -10.33
C THR A 325 -11.10 26.91 -10.79
N SER A 326 -11.13 27.91 -9.91
CA SER A 326 -11.36 29.31 -10.28
C SER A 326 -10.23 29.85 -11.17
N PRO A 327 -10.53 30.70 -12.16
CA PRO A 327 -9.53 31.29 -13.06
C PRO A 327 -8.46 32.13 -12.36
N GLY A 328 -7.24 32.14 -12.91
CA GLY A 328 -6.17 33.10 -12.58
C GLY A 328 -5.99 33.34 -11.07
N THR A 329 -5.96 34.62 -10.68
CA THR A 329 -5.79 35.08 -9.29
C THR A 329 -7.07 35.07 -8.45
N GLN A 330 -8.22 34.65 -9.01
CA GLN A 330 -9.46 34.61 -8.24
C GLN A 330 -9.33 33.65 -7.02
N PRO A 331 -10.02 33.93 -5.90
CA PRO A 331 -10.00 33.06 -4.73
C PRO A 331 -10.49 31.64 -5.04
N VAL A 332 -10.16 30.67 -4.19
CA VAL A 332 -10.70 29.31 -4.32
C VAL A 332 -12.21 29.30 -4.10
N ARG A 333 -12.90 28.41 -4.80
CA ARG A 333 -14.35 28.22 -4.72
C ARG A 333 -14.72 27.36 -3.52
N ASP A 334 -15.93 27.55 -3.00
CA ASP A 334 -16.47 26.74 -1.90
C ASP A 334 -16.56 25.26 -2.30
N GLU A 335 -16.90 24.95 -3.55
CA GLU A 335 -16.94 23.58 -4.04
C GLU A 335 -15.55 22.94 -4.10
N ASP A 336 -14.49 23.71 -4.40
CA ASP A 336 -13.12 23.19 -4.42
C ASP A 336 -12.64 22.85 -3.01
N LEU A 337 -12.96 23.70 -2.02
CA LEU A 337 -12.71 23.46 -0.60
C LEU A 337 -13.47 22.23 -0.12
N PHE A 338 -14.78 22.19 -0.38
CA PHE A 338 -15.64 21.07 -0.05
C PHE A 338 -15.09 19.75 -0.60
N ASP A 339 -14.77 19.69 -1.90
CA ASP A 339 -14.24 18.49 -2.52
C ASP A 339 -12.85 18.11 -1.97
N THR A 340 -12.03 19.10 -1.62
CA THR A 340 -10.71 18.81 -1.04
C THR A 340 -10.84 18.18 0.34
N ILE A 341 -11.76 18.66 1.18
CA ILE A 341 -12.04 18.07 2.50
C ILE A 341 -12.71 16.70 2.34
N LYS A 342 -13.73 16.60 1.51
CA LYS A 342 -14.53 15.39 1.31
C LYS A 342 -13.69 14.21 0.84
N TYR A 343 -12.79 14.46 -0.10
CA TYR A 343 -12.07 13.40 -0.81
C TYR A 343 -10.57 13.35 -0.52
N GLY A 344 -10.04 14.36 0.17
CA GLY A 344 -8.64 14.42 0.56
C GLY A 344 -7.69 14.68 -0.60
N LEU A 345 -6.40 14.51 -0.31
CA LEU A 345 -5.31 14.69 -1.26
C LEU A 345 -4.43 13.44 -1.26
N THR A 346 -4.38 12.74 -2.39
CA THR A 346 -3.60 11.51 -2.55
C THR A 346 -2.11 11.74 -2.24
N SER A 347 -1.49 10.79 -1.55
CA SER A 347 -0.07 10.83 -1.15
C SER A 347 0.28 12.08 -0.30
N THR A 348 -0.62 12.49 0.59
CA THR A 348 -0.35 13.46 1.67
C THR A 348 -1.01 12.98 2.97
N GLY A 349 -0.76 13.70 4.08
CA GLY A 349 -1.46 13.47 5.33
C GLY A 349 -2.94 13.90 5.35
N MET A 350 -3.49 14.47 4.27
CA MET A 350 -4.88 14.97 4.23
C MET A 350 -5.84 13.89 3.70
N PRO A 351 -6.59 13.18 4.58
CA PRO A 351 -7.49 12.11 4.18
C PRO A 351 -8.78 12.64 3.54
N GLY A 352 -9.59 11.74 2.97
CA GLY A 352 -10.96 12.05 2.58
C GLY A 352 -11.94 11.88 3.73
N TRP A 353 -12.50 12.99 4.22
CA TRP A 353 -13.34 13.02 5.41
C TRP A 353 -14.76 12.46 5.21
N SER A 354 -15.18 12.17 3.98
CA SER A 354 -16.52 11.63 3.68
C SER A 354 -16.82 10.29 4.35
N LYS A 355 -15.79 9.58 4.84
CA LYS A 355 -15.96 8.31 5.58
C LYS A 355 -16.42 8.53 7.03
N LEU A 356 -16.14 9.70 7.64
CA LEU A 356 -16.44 9.98 9.05
C LEU A 356 -17.35 11.20 9.26
N MET A 357 -17.55 12.02 8.23
CA MET A 357 -18.29 13.28 8.32
C MET A 357 -19.39 13.34 7.26
N THR A 358 -20.52 13.96 7.63
CA THR A 358 -21.60 14.25 6.69
C THR A 358 -21.25 15.44 5.79
N ASP A 359 -21.92 15.55 4.64
CA ASP A 359 -21.76 16.71 3.75
C ASP A 359 -22.10 18.03 4.45
N GLU A 360 -23.09 18.04 5.34
CA GLU A 360 -23.45 19.22 6.14
C GLU A 360 -22.32 19.64 7.09
N GLN A 361 -21.70 18.67 7.77
CA GLN A 361 -20.54 18.91 8.62
C GLN A 361 -19.35 19.44 7.82
N ILE A 362 -19.07 18.86 6.64
CA ILE A 362 -17.98 19.34 5.77
C ILE A 362 -18.26 20.77 5.29
N HIS A 363 -19.49 21.08 4.87
CA HIS A 363 -19.88 22.45 4.49
C HIS A 363 -19.69 23.44 5.65
N SER A 364 -19.97 23.03 6.88
CA SER A 364 -19.80 23.90 8.05
C SER A 364 -18.35 24.29 8.34
N LEU A 365 -17.37 23.58 7.77
CA LEU A 365 -15.94 23.93 7.90
C LEU A 365 -15.51 25.04 6.93
N ILE A 366 -16.25 25.26 5.84
CA ILE A 366 -15.84 26.22 4.79
C ILE A 366 -15.76 27.65 5.33
N PRO A 367 -16.77 28.17 6.07
CA PRO A 367 -16.65 29.49 6.69
C PRO A 367 -15.47 29.55 7.66
N VAL A 368 -15.24 28.51 8.47
CA VAL A 368 -14.10 28.49 9.43
C VAL A 368 -12.76 28.69 8.72
N LEU A 369 -12.56 27.97 7.60
CA LEU A 369 -11.35 28.10 6.79
C LEU A 369 -11.16 29.50 6.19
N LYS A 370 -12.26 30.19 5.86
CA LYS A 370 -12.23 31.58 5.36
C LYS A 370 -11.97 32.59 6.48
N HIS A 371 -12.42 32.34 7.71
CA HIS A 371 -12.17 33.24 8.84
C HIS A 371 -10.70 33.30 9.25
N PHE A 372 -9.90 32.26 8.97
CA PHE A 372 -8.47 32.32 9.24
C PHE A 372 -7.73 33.33 8.37
N ASP A 373 -8.31 33.71 7.23
CA ASP A 373 -7.69 34.59 6.25
C ASP A 373 -7.54 36.03 6.75
N ILE A 374 -6.30 36.43 7.02
CA ILE A 374 -5.93 37.79 7.46
C ILE A 374 -5.83 38.76 6.28
N THR A 375 -5.92 38.26 5.04
CA THR A 375 -5.82 39.08 3.82
C THR A 375 -7.18 39.59 3.34
N ALA A 376 -8.26 39.20 4.02
CA ALA A 376 -9.64 39.53 3.65
C ALA A 376 -9.99 39.15 2.20
N THR A 377 -9.40 38.08 1.67
CA THR A 377 -9.56 37.63 0.28
C THR A 377 -11.03 37.40 -0.08
N TRP A 378 -11.89 37.03 0.86
CA TRP A 378 -13.32 36.80 0.63
C TRP A 378 -14.28 37.88 1.18
N SER A 379 -13.78 38.99 1.72
CA SER A 379 -14.70 40.04 2.19
C SER A 379 -15.49 40.62 1.01
N PRO A 380 -16.77 41.01 1.21
CA PRO A 380 -17.50 41.87 0.29
C PRO A 380 -16.73 43.18 0.02
N GLU A 381 -16.98 43.78 -1.15
CA GLU A 381 -16.36 45.08 -1.49
C GLU A 381 -16.88 46.20 -0.58
N GLU A 382 -18.10 46.04 -0.04
CA GLU A 382 -18.78 46.98 0.84
C GLU A 382 -18.48 46.74 2.33
N ALA A 383 -17.54 45.85 2.68
CA ALA A 383 -17.15 45.59 4.07
C ALA A 383 -16.55 46.85 4.72
N GLU A 384 -17.00 47.17 5.93
CA GLU A 384 -16.51 48.33 6.70
C GLU A 384 -15.36 47.92 7.63
N ASP A 385 -14.52 48.88 8.06
CA ASP A 385 -13.38 48.61 8.96
C ASP A 385 -13.81 47.91 10.27
N GLU A 386 -15.02 48.20 10.76
CA GLU A 386 -15.59 47.54 11.95
C GLU A 386 -15.97 46.07 11.73
N ASP A 387 -15.97 45.59 10.49
CA ASP A 387 -16.21 44.19 10.14
C ASP A 387 -14.95 43.33 10.23
N PHE A 388 -13.80 43.94 10.50
CA PHE A 388 -12.51 43.26 10.66
C PHE A 388 -12.08 43.22 12.13
N ASP A 389 -11.32 42.21 12.52
CA ASP A 389 -10.63 42.19 13.80
C ASP A 389 -9.26 42.88 13.73
N ASP A 390 -8.55 42.93 14.85
CA ASP A 390 -7.24 43.60 14.97
C ASP A 390 -6.15 42.94 14.10
N GLU A 391 -6.39 41.71 13.64
CA GLU A 391 -5.48 40.92 12.80
C GLU A 391 -5.85 41.01 11.30
N GLY A 392 -6.93 41.71 10.96
CA GLY A 392 -7.40 41.91 9.59
C GLY A 392 -8.34 40.82 9.08
N ARG A 393 -8.82 39.92 9.95
CA ARG A 393 -9.75 38.85 9.57
C ARG A 393 -11.17 39.39 9.49
N TYR A 394 -11.92 38.93 8.49
CA TYR A 394 -13.32 39.29 8.34
C TYR A 394 -14.19 38.53 9.35
N LYS A 395 -15.00 39.26 10.12
CA LYS A 395 -15.77 38.72 11.26
C LYS A 395 -17.17 38.22 10.89
N LYS A 396 -17.66 38.52 9.69
CA LYS A 396 -19.02 38.16 9.23
C LYS A 396 -18.99 36.93 8.30
N ASP A 397 -20.15 36.28 8.19
CA ASP A 397 -20.36 35.06 7.40
C ASP A 397 -20.80 35.28 5.94
N ASP A 398 -20.98 36.54 5.50
CA ASP A 398 -21.47 36.93 4.17
C ASP A 398 -20.34 37.03 3.12
N PHE A 399 -19.39 36.12 3.19
CA PHE A 399 -18.27 36.00 2.25
C PHE A 399 -18.71 36.02 0.78
N LYS A 400 -17.94 36.72 -0.07
CA LYS A 400 -18.14 36.69 -1.52
C LYS A 400 -17.98 35.28 -2.07
N LYS A 401 -18.82 34.93 -3.05
CA LYS A 401 -18.86 33.60 -3.67
C LYS A 401 -18.25 33.64 -5.06
N VAL A 402 -17.20 32.84 -5.25
CA VAL A 402 -16.56 32.64 -6.56
C VAL A 402 -17.27 31.50 -7.27
N THR A 403 -17.84 31.78 -8.46
CA THR A 403 -18.56 30.77 -9.26
C THR A 403 -17.89 30.46 -10.59
N ASP A 404 -16.99 31.32 -11.05
CA ASP A 404 -16.25 31.12 -12.30
C ASP A 404 -15.34 29.90 -12.23
N VAL A 405 -15.19 29.22 -13.37
CA VAL A 405 -14.34 28.04 -13.52
C VAL A 405 -13.38 28.29 -14.69
N GLU A 406 -12.15 27.81 -14.53
CA GLU A 406 -11.14 27.84 -15.58
C GLU A 406 -11.71 27.25 -16.88
N PRO A 407 -11.72 28.02 -17.97
CA PRO A 407 -12.27 27.56 -19.24
C PRO A 407 -11.55 26.32 -19.75
N LEU A 408 -12.33 25.34 -20.21
CA LEU A 408 -11.85 24.05 -20.75
C LEU A 408 -12.13 23.91 -22.24
N ASP A 409 -12.50 25.00 -22.90
CA ASP A 409 -12.64 25.06 -24.35
C ASP A 409 -11.29 24.87 -25.06
N GLY A 410 -11.36 24.51 -26.34
CA GLY A 410 -10.17 24.20 -27.12
C GLY A 410 -9.48 22.88 -26.74
N GLN A 411 -10.12 22.00 -25.94
CA GLN A 411 -9.53 20.71 -25.59
C GLN A 411 -9.08 19.92 -26.82
N ILE A 412 -7.80 19.60 -26.85
CA ILE A 412 -7.19 18.79 -27.91
C ILE A 412 -7.26 17.31 -27.54
N SER A 413 -7.74 16.50 -28.47
CA SER A 413 -7.82 15.05 -28.29
C SER A 413 -6.43 14.42 -28.08
N TYR A 414 -6.36 13.45 -27.17
CA TYR A 414 -5.13 12.70 -26.91
C TYR A 414 -4.73 11.87 -28.13
N THR A 415 -3.63 12.24 -28.77
CA THR A 415 -3.06 11.60 -29.97
C THR A 415 -1.54 11.63 -29.90
N GLU A 416 -0.86 10.74 -30.65
CA GLU A 416 0.61 10.74 -30.73
C GLU A 416 1.17 12.08 -31.24
N ASP A 417 0.51 12.71 -32.21
CA ASP A 417 0.88 14.05 -32.72
C ASP A 417 0.79 15.12 -31.62
N SER A 418 -0.31 15.14 -30.86
CA SER A 418 -0.45 16.08 -29.73
C SER A 418 0.60 15.83 -28.65
N VAL A 419 0.96 14.57 -28.38
CA VAL A 419 1.99 14.22 -27.40
C VAL A 419 3.36 14.69 -27.89
N ALA A 420 3.68 14.55 -29.17
CA ALA A 420 4.93 15.01 -29.75
C ALA A 420 5.05 16.55 -29.72
N LYS A 421 3.99 17.28 -30.07
CA LYS A 421 3.92 18.75 -29.93
C LYS A 421 4.06 19.17 -28.47
N GLY A 422 3.37 18.49 -27.57
CA GLY A 422 3.42 18.75 -26.13
C GLY A 422 4.80 18.54 -25.54
N LYS A 423 5.53 17.51 -25.97
CA LYS A 423 6.92 17.27 -25.56
C LYS A 423 7.82 18.46 -25.88
N LYS A 424 7.69 19.02 -27.08
CA LYS A 424 8.45 20.20 -27.52
C LYS A 424 8.04 21.46 -26.73
N ALA A 425 6.75 21.67 -26.56
CA ALA A 425 6.24 22.81 -25.80
C ALA A 425 6.60 22.75 -24.30
N PHE A 426 6.91 21.55 -23.77
CA PHE A 426 7.33 21.34 -22.38
C PHE A 426 8.82 21.60 -22.11
N GLU A 427 9.64 21.88 -23.13
CA GLU A 427 11.09 22.15 -22.94
C GLU A 427 11.39 23.23 -21.88
N PRO A 428 10.66 24.37 -21.80
CA PRO A 428 10.87 25.36 -20.74
C PRO A 428 10.59 24.83 -19.32
N CYS A 429 9.80 23.76 -19.19
CA CYS A 429 9.45 23.15 -17.92
C CYS A 429 10.57 22.24 -17.36
N TYR A 430 11.58 21.90 -18.17
CA TYR A 430 12.70 21.03 -17.78
C TYR A 430 13.54 21.59 -16.63
N GLU A 431 13.59 22.91 -16.48
CA GLU A 431 14.31 23.59 -15.39
C GLU A 431 13.85 23.13 -13.99
N CYS A 432 12.59 22.74 -13.86
CA CYS A 432 12.00 22.22 -12.63
C CYS A 432 11.68 20.72 -12.74
N HIS A 433 10.97 20.31 -13.78
CA HIS A 433 10.46 18.95 -13.90
C HIS A 433 11.46 17.95 -14.49
N GLY A 434 12.54 18.43 -15.10
CA GLY A 434 13.51 17.63 -15.84
C GLY A 434 12.98 17.06 -17.15
N ILE A 435 13.88 16.49 -17.95
CA ILE A 435 13.58 15.99 -19.31
C ILE A 435 12.51 14.89 -19.27
N GLU A 436 12.66 13.97 -18.32
CA GLU A 436 11.83 12.79 -18.15
C GLU A 436 10.69 13.00 -17.12
N GLY A 437 10.46 14.25 -16.70
CA GLY A 437 9.41 14.59 -15.74
C GLY A 437 9.61 14.05 -14.33
N ARG A 438 10.83 13.62 -13.94
CA ARG A 438 11.13 13.03 -12.63
C ARG A 438 11.28 14.06 -11.51
N GLY A 439 11.33 15.34 -11.86
CA GLY A 439 11.52 16.42 -10.90
C GLY A 439 12.94 16.51 -10.38
N ASP A 440 13.94 16.18 -11.22
CA ASP A 440 15.37 16.21 -10.91
C ASP A 440 15.91 17.63 -10.65
N LEU A 441 15.13 18.68 -10.95
CA LEU A 441 15.56 20.08 -11.00
C LEU A 441 16.77 20.24 -11.94
N ARG A 442 16.79 21.25 -12.81
CA ARG A 442 17.97 21.56 -13.65
C ARG A 442 18.44 22.99 -13.51
N SER A 443 17.59 23.84 -12.93
CA SER A 443 17.88 25.23 -12.65
C SER A 443 19.00 25.47 -11.62
N GLY A 444 19.39 24.45 -10.85
CA GLY A 444 20.37 24.61 -9.75
C GLY A 444 19.85 25.41 -8.57
N LYS A 445 18.55 25.73 -8.56
CA LYS A 445 17.91 26.53 -7.51
C LYS A 445 17.18 25.65 -6.52
N ARG A 446 17.45 25.93 -5.23
CA ARG A 446 16.63 25.44 -4.12
C ARG A 446 15.21 26.01 -4.25
N LEU A 447 14.21 25.14 -4.46
CA LEU A 447 12.81 25.57 -4.55
C LEU A 447 12.16 25.61 -3.16
N ALA A 448 11.45 26.69 -2.88
CA ALA A 448 10.65 26.87 -1.67
C ALA A 448 9.25 27.32 -2.04
N ASP A 449 8.26 27.00 -1.20
CA ASP A 449 6.98 27.68 -1.26
C ASP A 449 7.08 29.11 -0.69
N ASP A 450 5.99 29.86 -0.78
CA ASP A 450 5.95 31.28 -0.38
C ASP A 450 6.22 31.48 1.12
N TRP A 451 6.18 30.41 1.93
CA TRP A 451 6.52 30.39 3.35
C TRP A 451 7.98 29.99 3.61
N GLY A 452 8.78 29.78 2.56
CA GLY A 452 10.18 29.39 2.65
C GLY A 452 10.41 27.88 2.86
N TYR A 453 9.36 27.07 2.94
CA TYR A 453 9.49 25.64 3.12
C TYR A 453 9.89 24.94 1.82
N ARG A 454 10.79 23.97 1.93
CA ARG A 454 11.25 23.17 0.80
C ARG A 454 10.07 22.56 0.04
N ILE A 455 10.08 22.67 -1.28
CA ILE A 455 9.15 21.97 -2.16
C ILE A 455 9.89 21.34 -3.34
N TRP A 456 9.55 20.09 -3.64
CA TRP A 456 10.08 19.39 -4.80
C TRP A 456 9.01 19.26 -5.88
N PRO A 457 9.35 19.44 -7.17
CA PRO A 457 8.48 19.08 -8.26
C PRO A 457 8.11 17.60 -8.14
N ARG A 458 6.85 17.30 -8.43
CA ARG A 458 6.35 15.92 -8.38
C ARG A 458 6.97 15.12 -9.52
N ASP A 459 7.30 13.87 -9.24
CA ASP A 459 7.63 12.89 -10.27
C ASP A 459 6.36 12.59 -11.09
N LEU A 460 6.33 13.12 -12.31
CA LEU A 460 5.21 13.00 -13.24
C LEU A 460 5.04 11.55 -13.72
N ASN A 461 6.05 10.69 -13.59
CA ASN A 461 5.88 9.27 -13.92
C ASN A 461 4.98 8.55 -12.90
N LYS A 462 4.90 9.06 -11.67
CA LYS A 462 4.14 8.45 -10.55
C LYS A 462 2.71 8.99 -10.45
N ALA A 463 1.88 8.68 -11.46
CA ALA A 463 0.51 9.15 -11.58
C ALA A 463 -0.37 8.94 -10.33
N TRP A 464 -0.17 7.81 -9.64
CA TRP A 464 -0.89 7.48 -8.40
C TRP A 464 -0.63 8.48 -7.27
N SER A 465 0.42 9.29 -7.37
CA SER A 465 0.77 10.31 -6.38
C SER A 465 0.25 11.71 -6.73
N TRP A 466 -0.35 11.89 -7.92
CA TRP A 466 -0.80 13.19 -8.38
C TRP A 466 -2.04 13.67 -7.61
N ARG A 467 -1.91 14.83 -6.95
CA ARG A 467 -2.95 15.41 -6.10
C ARG A 467 -4.03 16.07 -6.95
N LYS A 468 -5.31 15.78 -6.64
CA LYS A 468 -6.54 16.21 -7.38
C LYS A 468 -6.60 15.82 -8.87
N THR A 469 -5.48 15.51 -9.51
CA THR A 469 -5.35 15.39 -10.96
C THR A 469 -5.68 13.99 -11.46
N ASN A 470 -5.17 12.95 -10.80
CA ASN A 470 -5.42 11.55 -11.17
C ASN A 470 -6.79 11.03 -10.67
N ARG A 471 -7.68 11.93 -10.27
CA ARG A 471 -9.01 11.57 -9.76
C ARG A 471 -10.04 11.67 -10.86
N SER A 472 -10.73 10.56 -11.12
CA SER A 472 -11.87 10.50 -12.03
C SER A 472 -12.99 9.67 -11.43
N THR A 473 -14.23 10.15 -11.59
CA THR A 473 -15.46 9.40 -11.26
C THR A 473 -16.00 8.65 -12.48
N GLN A 474 -15.35 8.80 -13.63
CA GLN A 474 -15.78 8.18 -14.89
C GLN A 474 -15.44 6.69 -14.90
N LYS A 475 -16.40 5.88 -15.32
CA LYS A 475 -16.23 4.42 -15.47
C LYS A 475 -15.62 4.03 -16.82
N GLU A 476 -15.71 4.92 -17.81
CA GLU A 476 -15.21 4.69 -19.17
C GLU A 476 -13.74 5.18 -19.28
N PRO A 477 -12.79 4.32 -19.71
CA PRO A 477 -11.37 4.66 -19.72
C PRO A 477 -11.01 5.94 -20.50
N GLU A 478 -11.65 6.17 -21.65
CA GLU A 478 -11.41 7.36 -22.48
C GLU A 478 -11.90 8.63 -21.80
N LYS A 479 -13.13 8.61 -21.25
CA LYS A 479 -13.66 9.74 -20.47
C LYS A 479 -12.82 9.99 -19.21
N ALA A 480 -12.32 8.92 -18.58
CA ALA A 480 -11.43 9.03 -17.43
C ALA A 480 -10.10 9.68 -17.81
N ARG A 481 -9.49 9.28 -18.93
CA ARG A 481 -8.31 9.94 -19.52
C ARG A 481 -8.57 11.42 -19.73
N ASP A 482 -9.64 11.76 -20.43
CA ASP A 482 -9.91 13.14 -20.84
C ASP A 482 -10.17 14.03 -19.61
N GLN A 483 -10.79 13.50 -18.55
CA GLN A 483 -10.94 14.21 -17.29
C GLN A 483 -9.60 14.45 -16.58
N ILE A 484 -8.70 13.46 -16.57
CA ILE A 484 -7.37 13.63 -15.99
C ILE A 484 -6.58 14.70 -16.75
N ILE A 485 -6.63 14.69 -18.09
CA ILE A 485 -5.98 15.70 -18.93
C ILE A 485 -6.55 17.09 -18.64
N LYS A 486 -7.87 17.24 -18.50
CA LYS A 486 -8.50 18.51 -18.06
C LYS A 486 -7.94 18.97 -16.72
N ASN A 487 -7.81 18.07 -15.75
CA ASN A 487 -7.27 18.44 -14.44
C ASN A 487 -5.79 18.87 -14.54
N ILE A 488 -4.97 18.19 -15.37
CA ILE A 488 -3.57 18.58 -15.64
C ILE A 488 -3.56 19.98 -16.25
N TYR A 489 -4.35 20.19 -17.31
CA TYR A 489 -4.50 21.48 -17.98
C TYR A 489 -4.87 22.57 -16.98
N THR A 490 -5.85 22.33 -16.09
CA THR A 490 -6.24 23.32 -15.08
C THR A 490 -5.08 23.68 -14.14
N ARG A 491 -4.22 22.73 -13.74
CA ARG A 491 -3.02 23.03 -12.92
C ARG A 491 -1.95 23.79 -13.70
N LEU A 492 -1.78 23.47 -14.97
CA LEU A 492 -0.84 24.16 -15.84
C LEU A 492 -1.30 25.61 -16.10
N SER A 493 -2.57 25.78 -16.46
CA SER A 493 -3.15 27.08 -16.78
C SER A 493 -3.08 28.04 -15.60
N ILE A 494 -3.67 27.65 -14.46
CA ILE A 494 -3.79 28.52 -13.27
C ILE A 494 -2.48 28.58 -12.48
N GLY A 495 -1.58 27.63 -12.67
CA GLY A 495 -0.45 27.40 -11.77
C GLY A 495 -0.89 26.74 -10.47
N ILE A 496 0.04 26.70 -9.51
CA ILE A 496 -0.22 26.19 -8.16
C ILE A 496 0.13 27.30 -7.16
N PRO A 497 -0.85 28.13 -6.74
CA PRO A 497 -0.62 29.26 -5.85
C PRO A 497 0.10 28.87 -4.56
N GLY A 498 1.00 29.72 -4.08
CA GLY A 498 1.85 29.37 -2.93
C GLY A 498 2.95 28.38 -3.28
N THR A 499 3.38 28.29 -4.55
CA THR A 499 4.52 27.48 -4.99
C THR A 499 5.23 28.15 -6.17
N PRO A 500 6.47 27.72 -6.50
CA PRO A 500 7.16 28.17 -7.70
C PRO A 500 6.56 27.73 -9.04
N MET A 501 5.43 27.01 -9.07
CA MET A 501 4.75 26.62 -10.31
C MET A 501 3.80 27.76 -10.75
N PRO A 502 4.20 28.59 -11.74
CA PRO A 502 3.46 29.79 -12.11
C PRO A 502 2.20 29.47 -12.90
N ALA A 503 1.32 30.46 -13.05
CA ALA A 503 0.27 30.43 -14.05
C ALA A 503 0.89 30.50 -15.46
N HIS A 504 0.36 29.70 -16.38
CA HIS A 504 0.75 29.72 -17.79
C HIS A 504 -0.33 30.33 -18.70
N ARG A 505 -1.43 30.79 -18.11
CA ARG A 505 -2.35 31.76 -18.71
C ARG A 505 -1.98 33.18 -18.28
N ALA A 506 -2.46 34.17 -19.01
CA ALA A 506 -2.35 35.57 -18.65
C ALA A 506 -3.01 35.86 -17.29
N GLU A 507 -2.31 36.62 -16.46
CA GLU A 507 -2.84 37.24 -15.25
C GLU A 507 -3.32 38.66 -15.59
N GLY A 508 -4.65 38.86 -15.59
CA GLY A 508 -5.26 40.17 -15.89
C GLY A 508 -5.72 40.32 -17.36
N GLU A 509 -6.67 41.24 -17.57
CA GLU A 509 -7.23 41.51 -18.89
C GLU A 509 -6.22 42.23 -19.79
N GLY A 510 -6.08 41.76 -21.04
CA GLY A 510 -5.21 42.38 -22.05
C GLY A 510 -3.77 41.86 -22.11
N ASN A 511 -3.38 40.97 -21.19
CA ASN A 511 -2.07 40.31 -21.21
C ASN A 511 -2.08 39.06 -22.11
N GLU A 512 -0.94 38.75 -22.74
CA GLU A 512 -0.76 37.52 -23.50
C GLU A 512 -0.46 36.33 -22.59
N ASP A 513 -0.91 35.14 -22.99
CA ASP A 513 -0.59 33.91 -22.26
C ASP A 513 0.91 33.60 -22.34
N PRO A 514 1.59 33.33 -21.20
CA PRO A 514 2.97 32.84 -21.22
C PRO A 514 3.14 31.55 -22.02
N VAL A 515 2.11 30.70 -22.06
CA VAL A 515 2.02 29.50 -22.90
C VAL A 515 0.69 29.52 -23.62
N SER A 516 0.73 29.44 -24.96
CA SER A 516 -0.48 29.48 -25.79
C SER A 516 -1.52 28.45 -25.36
N LEU A 517 -2.81 28.75 -25.55
CA LEU A 517 -3.90 27.83 -25.23
C LEU A 517 -3.71 26.45 -25.88
N GLU A 518 -3.27 26.42 -27.15
CA GLU A 518 -3.00 25.18 -27.90
C GLU A 518 -1.86 24.38 -27.24
N ASP A 519 -0.75 25.04 -26.93
CA ASP A 519 0.41 24.41 -26.29
C ASP A 519 0.08 23.90 -24.88
N ARG A 520 -0.76 24.61 -24.11
CA ARG A 520 -1.20 24.13 -22.79
C ARG A 520 -1.94 22.80 -22.87
N TRP A 521 -2.78 22.59 -23.89
CA TRP A 521 -3.45 21.31 -24.11
C TRP A 521 -2.50 20.22 -24.61
N HIS A 522 -1.58 20.56 -25.51
CA HIS A 522 -0.54 19.64 -25.96
C HIS A 522 0.36 19.18 -24.80
N ILE A 523 0.80 20.11 -23.94
CA ILE A 523 1.58 19.80 -22.73
C ILE A 523 0.77 18.91 -21.79
N ALA A 524 -0.52 19.18 -21.56
CA ALA A 524 -1.35 18.32 -20.71
C ALA A 524 -1.44 16.87 -21.25
N ASN A 525 -1.54 16.70 -22.57
CA ASN A 525 -1.46 15.38 -23.21
C ASN A 525 -0.08 14.73 -23.04
N TYR A 526 1.00 15.49 -23.18
CA TYR A 526 2.36 14.98 -22.95
C TYR A 526 2.58 14.55 -21.49
N VAL A 527 2.20 15.38 -20.51
CA VAL A 527 2.30 15.03 -19.08
C VAL A 527 1.48 13.79 -18.75
N TYR A 528 0.28 13.64 -19.34
CA TYR A 528 -0.50 12.41 -19.21
C TYR A 528 0.24 11.18 -19.79
N SER A 529 1.01 11.34 -20.86
CA SER A 529 1.77 10.26 -21.49
C SER A 529 2.98 9.79 -20.68
N LEU A 530 3.54 10.64 -19.81
CA LEU A 530 4.71 10.31 -18.97
C LEU A 530 4.41 9.24 -17.90
N ARG A 531 3.14 9.00 -17.58
CA ARG A 531 2.75 8.10 -16.50
C ARG A 531 3.27 6.68 -16.72
N ASP A 532 4.03 6.16 -15.77
CA ASP A 532 4.48 4.78 -15.79
C ASP A 532 3.43 3.87 -15.13
N ILE A 533 2.50 3.38 -15.95
CA ILE A 533 1.46 2.46 -15.49
C ILE A 533 1.99 1.04 -15.24
N ASN A 534 3.16 0.69 -15.78
CA ASN A 534 3.72 -0.66 -15.71
C ASN A 534 4.57 -0.87 -14.46
N THR A 535 5.12 0.20 -13.88
CA THR A 535 5.90 0.16 -12.63
C THR A 535 5.08 0.56 -11.40
N ALA A 536 3.75 0.51 -11.47
CA ALA A 536 2.92 0.73 -10.29
C ALA A 536 3.31 -0.30 -9.21
N PRO A 537 3.57 0.13 -7.96
CA PRO A 537 4.04 -0.78 -6.92
C PRO A 537 3.01 -1.88 -6.64
N GLY A 538 3.44 -3.14 -6.79
CA GLY A 538 2.57 -4.30 -6.68
C GLY A 538 2.99 -5.25 -5.56
N LYS A 539 2.06 -6.09 -5.11
CA LYS A 539 2.37 -7.28 -4.30
C LYS A 539 2.68 -8.40 -5.27
N GLY A 540 3.95 -8.74 -5.45
CA GLY A 540 4.38 -9.71 -6.45
C GLY A 540 5.66 -10.45 -6.06
N VAL A 541 5.91 -11.54 -6.78
CA VAL A 541 7.17 -12.28 -6.74
C VAL A 541 8.09 -11.68 -7.80
N ILE A 542 9.32 -11.33 -7.43
CA ILE A 542 10.35 -10.91 -8.36
C ILE A 542 10.78 -12.16 -9.14
N GLN A 543 10.50 -12.19 -10.44
CA GLN A 543 10.83 -13.33 -11.29
C GLN A 543 12.12 -13.07 -12.07
N GLY A 544 13.08 -13.99 -11.93
CA GLY A 544 14.27 -14.01 -12.77
C GLY A 544 13.97 -14.53 -14.17
N LEU A 545 14.63 -13.98 -15.18
CA LEU A 545 14.63 -14.50 -16.55
C LEU A 545 15.95 -15.23 -16.84
N LYS A 546 15.85 -16.51 -17.24
CA LYS A 546 17.00 -17.35 -17.58
C LYS A 546 17.54 -16.99 -18.96
N LEU A 547 18.84 -16.75 -19.07
CA LEU A 547 19.57 -16.58 -20.33
C LEU A 547 20.47 -17.79 -20.58
N ALA A 548 20.65 -18.15 -21.85
CA ALA A 548 21.50 -19.28 -22.24
C ALA A 548 23.00 -18.94 -22.23
N GLY A 549 23.36 -17.66 -22.36
CA GLY A 549 24.75 -17.19 -22.46
C GLY A 549 25.20 -16.39 -21.24
N ASN A 550 26.23 -15.57 -21.45
CA ASN A 550 26.74 -14.65 -20.45
C ASN A 550 25.67 -13.62 -20.06
N LEU A 551 25.69 -13.20 -18.80
CA LEU A 551 24.83 -12.11 -18.33
C LEU A 551 25.43 -10.74 -18.73
N PRO A 552 24.57 -9.71 -18.87
CA PRO A 552 25.04 -8.35 -19.12
C PRO A 552 26.06 -7.86 -18.10
N ASP A 553 27.14 -7.24 -18.59
CA ASP A 553 28.13 -6.51 -17.79
C ASP A 553 27.84 -5.00 -17.72
N SER A 554 26.79 -4.54 -18.40
CA SER A 554 26.42 -3.13 -18.49
C SER A 554 24.93 -2.92 -18.21
N ILE A 555 24.63 -1.77 -17.59
CA ILE A 555 23.28 -1.27 -17.35
C ILE A 555 22.53 -0.99 -18.67
N ALA A 556 23.25 -0.62 -19.74
CA ALA A 556 22.65 -0.24 -21.03
C ALA A 556 22.30 -1.43 -21.94
N ASP A 557 22.53 -2.67 -21.49
CA ASP A 557 22.31 -3.86 -22.31
C ASP A 557 20.81 -4.08 -22.62
N GLU A 558 20.52 -4.39 -23.88
CA GLU A 558 19.16 -4.62 -24.39
C GLU A 558 18.48 -5.84 -23.75
N ALA A 559 19.24 -6.81 -23.21
CA ALA A 559 18.68 -7.96 -22.51
C ALA A 559 17.78 -7.55 -21.34
N TRP A 560 18.07 -6.42 -20.67
CA TRP A 560 17.24 -5.89 -19.59
C TRP A 560 15.82 -5.52 -20.03
N LYS A 561 15.60 -5.18 -21.30
CA LYS A 561 14.26 -4.86 -21.82
C LYS A 561 13.34 -6.07 -21.85
N THR A 562 13.91 -7.27 -21.88
CA THR A 562 13.16 -8.53 -21.89
C THR A 562 12.86 -9.06 -20.48
N ALA A 563 13.60 -8.60 -19.47
CA ALA A 563 13.43 -9.04 -18.10
C ALA A 563 12.15 -8.45 -17.48
N PRO A 564 11.31 -9.26 -16.80
CA PRO A 564 10.16 -8.75 -16.05
C PRO A 564 10.58 -7.72 -15.00
N VAL A 565 9.86 -6.59 -14.96
CA VAL A 565 10.04 -5.57 -13.92
C VAL A 565 9.12 -5.84 -12.75
N THR A 566 9.66 -5.75 -11.54
CA THR A 566 8.87 -5.74 -10.31
C THR A 566 9.16 -4.47 -9.53
N SER A 567 8.12 -3.67 -9.29
CA SER A 567 8.24 -2.40 -8.57
C SER A 567 7.61 -2.50 -7.19
N MET A 568 8.30 -1.96 -6.19
CA MET A 568 7.98 -2.11 -4.78
C MET A 568 8.03 -0.74 -4.09
N ARG A 569 7.11 -0.51 -3.16
CA ARG A 569 7.17 0.67 -2.28
C ARG A 569 8.39 0.58 -1.38
N LEU A 570 9.10 1.68 -1.27
CA LEU A 570 10.03 1.93 -0.18
C LEU A 570 9.30 2.76 0.88
N VAL A 571 9.45 2.38 2.14
CA VAL A 571 8.93 3.10 3.29
C VAL A 571 10.09 3.62 4.11
N PRO A 572 9.98 4.81 4.71
CA PRO A 572 11.07 5.31 5.51
C PRO A 572 11.24 4.49 6.79
N ASN A 573 12.47 4.42 7.30
CA ASN A 573 12.71 3.93 8.65
C ASN A 573 12.19 4.94 9.69
N ILE A 574 10.92 4.78 10.05
CA ILE A 574 10.25 5.48 11.16
C ILE A 574 10.05 4.57 12.38
N ILE A 575 10.62 3.37 12.34
CA ILE A 575 10.37 2.32 13.34
C ILE A 575 11.30 2.48 14.55
N LYS A 576 12.50 3.01 14.34
CA LYS A 576 13.50 3.22 15.38
C LYS A 576 14.31 4.47 15.11
N GLU A 577 14.66 5.19 16.17
CA GLU A 577 15.55 6.34 16.08
C GLU A 577 16.96 5.96 15.58
N PRO A 578 17.65 6.84 14.81
CA PRO A 578 17.14 8.10 14.26
C PRO A 578 16.12 7.88 13.12
N ARG A 579 14.96 8.53 13.22
CA ARG A 579 13.84 8.37 12.26
C ARG A 579 13.94 9.29 11.04
N LEU A 580 13.37 8.82 9.91
CA LEU A 580 13.21 9.58 8.67
C LEU A 580 11.72 9.83 8.39
N PHE A 581 11.22 11.06 8.51
CA PHE A 581 9.79 11.33 8.29
C PHE A 581 9.44 11.81 6.87
N LYS A 582 10.41 12.38 6.15
CA LYS A 582 10.21 13.04 4.86
C LYS A 582 11.07 12.40 3.76
N PRO A 583 10.84 11.12 3.41
CA PRO A 583 11.57 10.49 2.31
C PRO A 583 11.18 11.12 0.97
N LEU A 584 12.14 11.27 0.06
CA LEU A 584 11.89 11.71 -1.32
C LEU A 584 11.78 10.54 -2.31
N ASN A 585 12.49 9.44 -2.01
CA ASN A 585 12.48 8.22 -2.78
C ASN A 585 11.55 7.19 -2.12
N ASP A 586 10.52 6.73 -2.84
CA ASP A 586 9.44 5.89 -2.29
C ASP A 586 9.16 4.62 -3.13
N LEU A 587 10.02 4.34 -4.13
CA LEU A 587 9.83 3.26 -5.08
C LEU A 587 11.18 2.73 -5.57
N ILE A 588 11.30 1.40 -5.63
CA ILE A 588 12.39 0.72 -6.32
C ILE A 588 11.81 -0.25 -7.35
N SER A 589 12.40 -0.29 -8.54
CA SER A 589 12.07 -1.27 -9.58
C SER A 589 13.24 -2.22 -9.80
N VAL A 590 12.96 -3.51 -9.90
CA VAL A 590 13.99 -4.55 -9.98
C VAL A 590 13.72 -5.47 -11.16
N ARG A 591 14.80 -5.77 -11.89
CA ARG A 591 14.85 -6.81 -12.92
C ARG A 591 15.95 -7.80 -12.57
N VAL A 592 15.70 -9.07 -12.86
CA VAL A 592 16.64 -10.15 -12.54
C VAL A 592 16.89 -11.00 -13.79
N LEU A 593 18.17 -11.15 -14.13
CA LEU A 593 18.66 -12.05 -15.18
C LEU A 593 19.56 -13.10 -14.53
N TYR A 594 19.49 -14.34 -14.99
CA TYR A 594 20.34 -15.41 -14.47
C TYR A 594 20.69 -16.43 -15.54
N ASN A 595 21.79 -17.16 -15.37
CA ASN A 595 22.14 -18.30 -16.21
C ASN A 595 22.51 -19.50 -15.31
N GLN A 596 23.29 -20.46 -15.79
CA GLN A 596 23.69 -21.62 -14.97
C GLN A 596 24.64 -21.23 -13.81
N ASP A 597 25.45 -20.19 -13.98
CA ASP A 597 26.58 -19.87 -13.08
C ASP A 597 26.40 -18.56 -12.30
N GLU A 598 25.73 -17.57 -12.89
CA GLU A 598 25.63 -16.19 -12.40
C GLU A 598 24.18 -15.71 -12.28
N ILE A 599 24.01 -14.66 -11.48
CA ILE A 599 22.77 -13.90 -11.34
C ILE A 599 23.10 -12.40 -11.30
N ALA A 600 22.29 -11.61 -11.99
CA ALA A 600 22.41 -10.16 -12.09
C ALA A 600 21.09 -9.49 -11.74
N PHE A 601 21.18 -8.41 -10.96
CA PHE A 601 20.07 -7.58 -10.54
C PHE A 601 20.28 -6.17 -11.10
N LEU A 602 19.29 -5.65 -11.83
CA LEU A 602 19.22 -4.25 -12.19
C LEU A 602 18.16 -3.57 -11.33
N MET A 603 18.60 -2.66 -10.47
CA MET A 603 17.76 -1.88 -9.57
C MET A 603 17.66 -0.45 -10.07
N GLU A 604 16.44 0.10 -10.07
CA GLU A 604 16.17 1.46 -10.50
C GLU A 604 15.40 2.22 -9.43
N VAL A 605 15.94 3.36 -9.03
CA VAL A 605 15.31 4.29 -8.08
C VAL A 605 15.24 5.65 -8.76
N ASN A 606 14.04 6.23 -8.83
CA ASN A 606 13.91 7.62 -9.25
C ASN A 606 14.41 8.48 -8.08
N ASP A 607 15.61 9.03 -8.26
CA ASP A 607 16.29 9.92 -7.34
C ASP A 607 16.51 11.25 -8.05
N ARG A 608 16.05 12.33 -7.42
CA ARG A 608 16.07 13.66 -8.05
C ARG A 608 17.49 14.18 -8.21
N THR A 609 18.44 13.66 -7.47
CA THR A 609 19.81 14.18 -7.43
C THR A 609 20.83 13.08 -7.65
N GLU A 610 21.97 13.45 -8.22
CA GLU A 610 23.17 12.63 -8.15
C GLU A 610 23.92 13.02 -6.87
N SER A 611 23.53 12.46 -5.73
CA SER A 611 24.11 12.83 -4.44
C SER A 611 25.50 12.22 -4.29
N LEU A 612 26.51 13.04 -4.57
CA LEU A 612 27.91 12.73 -4.35
C LEU A 612 28.51 13.89 -3.53
N PRO A 613 29.11 13.64 -2.34
CA PRO A 613 29.81 14.68 -1.62
C PRO A 613 30.85 15.37 -2.49
N GLY A 614 30.82 16.70 -2.53
CA GLY A 614 31.63 17.53 -3.45
C GLY A 614 30.97 17.81 -4.82
N HIS A 615 29.77 17.30 -5.08
CA HIS A 615 29.02 17.65 -6.28
C HIS A 615 28.32 19.00 -6.12
N GLU A 616 28.83 20.01 -6.82
CA GLU A 616 28.38 21.41 -6.71
C GLU A 616 26.86 21.55 -6.88
N TYR A 617 26.28 20.85 -7.85
CA TYR A 617 24.85 20.93 -8.12
C TYR A 617 24.00 20.36 -6.96
N SER A 618 24.33 19.17 -6.47
CA SER A 618 23.57 18.55 -5.37
C SER A 618 23.70 19.35 -4.09
N MET A 619 24.86 19.98 -3.86
CA MET A 619 25.08 20.90 -2.75
C MET A 619 24.28 22.20 -2.88
N SER A 620 24.08 22.73 -4.10
CA SER A 620 23.37 23.99 -4.32
C SER A 620 21.85 23.89 -4.14
N ILE A 621 21.28 22.69 -4.30
CA ILE A 621 19.84 22.45 -4.18
C ILE A 621 19.44 21.72 -2.89
N GLN A 622 20.39 21.21 -2.12
CA GLN A 622 20.17 20.61 -0.81
C GLN A 622 19.66 21.65 0.21
N ASP A 623 18.92 21.21 1.21
CA ASP A 623 18.54 22.04 2.35
C ASP A 623 19.75 22.30 3.27
N GLU A 624 19.97 23.55 3.66
CA GLU A 624 21.19 24.01 4.35
C GLU A 624 21.46 23.30 5.69
N GLU A 625 20.42 22.82 6.36
CA GLU A 625 20.50 22.07 7.62
C GLU A 625 20.93 20.61 7.44
N LEU A 626 20.96 20.10 6.20
CA LEU A 626 21.28 18.72 5.89
C LEU A 626 22.76 18.55 5.55
N THR A 627 23.32 17.40 5.93
CA THR A 627 24.65 16.99 5.48
C THR A 627 24.51 16.18 4.20
N LEU A 628 25.23 16.56 3.15
CA LEU A 628 25.29 15.76 1.91
C LEU A 628 25.98 14.42 2.18
N HIS A 629 25.26 13.35 1.89
CA HIS A 629 25.80 12.00 1.87
C HIS A 629 25.84 11.48 0.42
N SER A 630 26.52 10.35 0.24
CA SER A 630 26.50 9.63 -1.03
C SER A 630 25.23 8.82 -1.14
N ASP A 631 24.61 8.81 -2.33
CA ASP A 631 23.52 7.90 -2.59
C ASP A 631 23.97 6.44 -2.43
N ALA A 632 23.03 5.63 -1.97
CA ALA A 632 23.28 4.21 -1.80
C ALA A 632 22.03 3.37 -2.09
N ILE A 633 22.27 2.15 -2.55
CA ILE A 633 21.24 1.14 -2.76
C ILE A 633 21.76 -0.16 -2.17
N ALA A 634 20.88 -0.86 -1.46
CA ALA A 634 21.19 -2.17 -0.95
C ALA A 634 20.09 -3.18 -1.22
N MET A 635 20.49 -4.44 -1.37
CA MET A 635 19.60 -5.58 -1.32
C MET A 635 20.04 -6.53 -0.21
N GLN A 636 19.08 -7.08 0.51
CA GLN A 636 19.31 -7.95 1.64
C GLN A 636 18.67 -9.31 1.41
N PHE A 637 19.40 -10.36 1.78
CA PHE A 637 18.97 -11.75 1.77
C PHE A 637 19.14 -12.35 3.17
N PRO A 638 18.33 -13.35 3.56
CA PRO A 638 18.69 -14.25 4.64
C PRO A 638 20.02 -14.94 4.33
N ARG A 639 20.79 -15.24 5.38
CA ARG A 639 21.93 -16.17 5.24
C ARG A 639 21.42 -17.60 5.04
N GLU A 640 22.27 -18.46 4.51
CA GLU A 640 21.93 -19.86 4.26
C GLU A 640 21.44 -20.53 5.56
N GLY A 641 20.29 -21.22 5.49
CA GLY A 641 19.64 -21.84 6.65
C GLY A 641 18.89 -20.89 7.60
N ALA A 642 18.90 -19.57 7.36
CA ALA A 642 18.23 -18.59 8.22
C ALA A 642 16.74 -18.38 7.89
N TYR A 643 16.16 -19.17 6.99
CA TYR A 643 14.74 -19.09 6.62
C TYR A 643 14.21 -20.46 6.16
N THR A 644 12.88 -20.64 6.23
CA THR A 644 12.18 -21.78 5.65
C THR A 644 11.00 -21.30 4.80
N SER A 645 10.75 -21.95 3.67
CA SER A 645 9.62 -21.65 2.78
C SER A 645 8.49 -22.68 2.86
N ALA A 646 8.77 -23.88 3.38
CA ALA A 646 7.82 -24.98 3.58
C ALA A 646 8.23 -25.89 4.75
N PRO A 647 7.29 -26.58 5.44
CA PRO A 647 5.83 -26.48 5.29
C PRO A 647 5.25 -25.18 5.88
N MET A 648 6.02 -24.47 6.72
CA MET A 648 5.66 -23.19 7.31
C MET A 648 6.76 -22.17 7.02
N VAL A 649 6.35 -20.97 6.62
CA VAL A 649 7.28 -19.89 6.28
C VAL A 649 7.85 -19.27 7.54
N GLU A 650 9.16 -19.35 7.72
CA GLU A 650 9.91 -18.62 8.74
C GLU A 650 10.95 -17.74 8.05
N LYS A 651 11.02 -16.46 8.43
CA LYS A 651 11.92 -15.47 7.83
C LYS A 651 12.58 -14.65 8.93
N PRO A 652 13.84 -14.19 8.73
CA PRO A 652 14.46 -13.23 9.61
C PRO A 652 13.64 -11.93 9.69
N LEU A 653 13.88 -11.11 10.71
CA LEU A 653 13.37 -9.74 10.68
C LEU A 653 13.96 -8.99 9.47
N TYR A 654 13.13 -8.28 8.69
CA TYR A 654 13.58 -7.59 7.48
C TYR A 654 14.54 -6.41 7.77
N ARG A 655 14.56 -5.91 9.01
CA ARG A 655 15.58 -4.98 9.50
C ARG A 655 16.80 -5.76 10.00
N HIS A 656 17.69 -6.17 9.10
CA HIS A 656 18.99 -6.76 9.44
C HIS A 656 18.98 -8.07 10.25
N GLY A 657 17.90 -8.85 10.18
CA GLY A 657 17.80 -10.14 10.86
C GLY A 657 17.57 -10.04 12.37
N ASP A 658 17.78 -11.14 13.06
CA ASP A 658 17.70 -11.29 14.51
C ASP A 658 18.83 -12.18 15.03
N SER A 659 18.88 -12.44 16.34
CA SER A 659 19.98 -13.21 16.93
C SER A 659 20.06 -14.66 16.44
N SER A 660 18.93 -15.23 16.00
CA SER A 660 18.83 -16.60 15.45
C SER A 660 18.88 -16.66 13.93
N HIS A 661 18.38 -15.63 13.24
CA HIS A 661 18.27 -15.58 11.79
C HIS A 661 19.03 -14.37 11.24
N HIS A 662 20.27 -14.58 10.82
CA HIS A 662 21.15 -13.53 10.32
C HIS A 662 20.84 -13.21 8.85
N THR A 663 21.17 -11.98 8.43
CA THR A 663 21.05 -11.54 7.04
C THR A 663 22.39 -11.12 6.47
N SER A 664 22.46 -11.05 5.15
CA SER A 664 23.55 -10.45 4.40
C SER A 664 22.98 -9.41 3.46
N MET A 665 23.66 -8.28 3.35
CA MET A 665 23.21 -7.12 2.59
C MET A 665 24.31 -6.68 1.63
N TRP A 666 24.01 -6.71 0.33
CA TRP A 666 24.90 -6.17 -0.68
C TRP A 666 24.61 -4.68 -0.77
N TYR A 667 25.59 -3.88 -0.33
CA TYR A 667 25.48 -2.44 -0.22
C TYR A 667 26.35 -1.81 -1.31
N TRP A 668 25.74 -1.02 -2.18
CA TRP A 668 26.44 -0.19 -3.16
C TRP A 668 26.32 1.27 -2.75
N ASN A 669 27.43 1.99 -2.88
CA ASN A 669 27.54 3.41 -2.56
C ASN A 669 28.12 4.15 -3.76
N ALA A 670 27.54 5.28 -4.11
CA ALA A 670 27.90 6.07 -5.28
C ALA A 670 29.31 6.70 -5.18
N GLY A 671 29.88 6.80 -3.98
CA GLY A 671 31.19 7.39 -3.74
C GLY A 671 31.11 8.90 -3.52
N SER A 672 32.23 9.60 -3.72
CA SER A 672 32.33 11.05 -3.51
C SER A 672 33.32 11.68 -4.48
N LEU A 673 33.09 12.95 -4.81
CA LEU A 673 34.01 13.77 -5.60
C LEU A 673 35.06 14.43 -4.71
N ASP A 674 34.68 14.85 -3.50
CA ASP A 674 35.59 15.41 -2.49
C ASP A 674 35.27 14.91 -1.06
N PRO A 675 36.20 14.18 -0.38
CA PRO A 675 37.42 13.62 -0.96
C PRO A 675 37.07 12.58 -2.04
N LYS A 676 37.86 12.49 -3.10
CA LYS A 676 37.59 11.56 -4.21
C LYS A 676 37.56 10.11 -3.73
N LYS A 677 36.38 9.47 -3.80
CA LYS A 677 36.18 8.04 -3.54
C LYS A 677 35.35 7.47 -4.70
N PRO A 678 35.82 6.43 -5.39
CA PRO A 678 35.01 5.79 -6.42
C PRO A 678 33.78 5.12 -5.81
N ALA A 679 32.77 4.87 -6.64
CA ALA A 679 31.67 4.00 -6.26
C ALA A 679 32.21 2.64 -5.80
N SER A 680 31.56 2.06 -4.79
CA SER A 680 32.02 0.82 -4.17
C SER A 680 30.86 -0.08 -3.83
N THR A 681 31.14 -1.38 -3.70
CA THR A 681 30.19 -2.35 -3.18
C THR A 681 30.86 -3.20 -2.11
N ILE A 682 30.11 -3.49 -1.05
CA ILE A 682 30.51 -4.33 0.08
C ILE A 682 29.35 -5.21 0.49
N ILE A 683 29.65 -6.36 1.10
CA ILE A 683 28.64 -7.17 1.80
C ILE A 683 28.69 -6.82 3.29
N LEU A 684 27.52 -6.57 3.86
CA LEU A 684 27.32 -6.30 5.27
C LEU A 684 26.55 -7.46 5.91
N LYS A 685 27.02 -7.95 7.05
CA LYS A 685 26.34 -8.96 7.86
C LYS A 685 25.42 -8.30 8.88
N GLY A 686 24.14 -8.65 8.84
CA GLY A 686 23.13 -8.24 9.81
C GLY A 686 22.85 -9.35 10.84
N THR A 687 22.80 -8.99 12.11
CA THR A 687 22.52 -9.91 13.22
C THR A 687 21.42 -9.39 14.16
N GLY A 688 20.67 -8.38 13.73
CA GLY A 688 19.65 -7.72 14.55
C GLY A 688 19.28 -6.31 14.07
N PRO A 689 18.03 -5.86 14.31
CA PRO A 689 17.53 -4.55 13.85
C PRO A 689 18.23 -3.35 14.47
N ASP A 690 18.79 -3.53 15.65
CA ASP A 690 19.44 -2.48 16.45
C ASP A 690 20.93 -2.77 16.63
N VAL A 691 21.48 -3.68 15.81
CA VAL A 691 22.92 -3.97 15.73
C VAL A 691 23.45 -3.39 14.43
N LYS A 692 24.54 -2.61 14.51
CA LYS A 692 25.19 -2.06 13.32
C LYS A 692 25.71 -3.20 12.44
N PRO A 693 25.34 -3.28 11.15
CA PRO A 693 25.86 -4.31 10.27
C PRO A 693 27.39 -4.25 10.11
N GLU A 694 28.02 -5.42 10.08
CA GLU A 694 29.49 -5.56 10.00
C GLU A 694 29.94 -5.87 8.57
N PRO A 695 30.98 -5.21 8.03
CA PRO A 695 31.44 -5.47 6.68
C PRO A 695 32.25 -6.77 6.55
N MET A 696 31.96 -7.54 5.51
CA MET A 696 32.72 -8.73 5.12
C MET A 696 33.84 -8.35 4.13
N LEU A 697 34.90 -7.70 4.64
CA LEU A 697 35.96 -7.08 3.81
C LEU A 697 36.71 -8.07 2.90
N ASP A 698 36.81 -9.34 3.30
CA ASP A 698 37.52 -10.38 2.55
C ASP A 698 36.66 -11.02 1.45
N TYR A 699 35.36 -10.72 1.42
CA TYR A 699 34.40 -11.32 0.49
C TYR A 699 34.09 -10.39 -0.68
N LYS A 700 34.71 -10.66 -1.85
CA LYS A 700 34.62 -9.80 -3.06
C LYS A 700 33.84 -10.41 -4.22
N GLU A 701 32.87 -11.28 -3.94
CA GLU A 701 32.15 -12.01 -4.99
C GLU A 701 31.04 -11.20 -5.68
N VAL A 702 30.70 -10.01 -5.16
CA VAL A 702 29.72 -9.11 -5.76
C VAL A 702 30.43 -8.01 -6.55
N SER A 703 30.10 -7.93 -7.82
CA SER A 703 30.45 -6.80 -8.70
C SER A 703 29.27 -5.85 -8.80
N ALA A 704 29.54 -4.55 -8.94
CA ALA A 704 28.49 -3.56 -9.08
C ALA A 704 28.89 -2.41 -10.01
N GLN A 705 27.91 -1.87 -10.72
CA GLN A 705 27.99 -0.65 -11.51
C GLN A 705 26.78 0.21 -11.19
N GLY A 706 26.97 1.53 -11.10
CA GLY A 706 25.87 2.49 -10.97
C GLY A 706 25.98 3.59 -12.01
N GLN A 707 24.84 4.09 -12.46
CA GLN A 707 24.72 5.27 -13.31
C GLN A 707 23.51 6.09 -12.87
N TRP A 708 23.72 7.39 -12.64
CA TRP A 708 22.62 8.33 -12.53
C TRP A 708 22.36 8.97 -13.90
N LYS A 709 21.10 9.05 -14.30
CA LYS A 709 20.69 9.73 -15.53
C LYS A 709 19.27 10.25 -15.41
N ASP A 710 19.10 11.55 -15.69
CA ASP A 710 17.81 12.22 -15.82
C ASP A 710 16.85 11.92 -14.64
N GLY A 711 17.33 12.03 -13.39
CA GLY A 711 16.52 11.80 -12.20
C GLY A 711 16.30 10.33 -11.82
N ARG A 712 17.20 9.44 -12.22
CA ARG A 712 17.15 8.02 -11.89
C ARG A 712 18.52 7.42 -11.69
N TRP A 713 18.71 6.73 -10.57
CA TRP A 713 19.79 5.77 -10.39
C TRP A 713 19.43 4.42 -11.01
N GLN A 714 20.36 3.86 -11.77
CA GLN A 714 20.35 2.48 -12.23
C GLN A 714 21.58 1.79 -11.65
N VAL A 715 21.38 0.73 -10.87
CA VAL A 715 22.46 0.00 -10.20
C VAL A 715 22.37 -1.48 -10.58
N LEU A 716 23.40 -1.94 -11.29
CA LEU A 716 23.64 -3.33 -11.61
C LEU A 716 24.48 -3.96 -10.50
N MET A 717 24.02 -5.05 -9.91
CA MET A 717 24.85 -5.91 -9.07
C MET A 717 24.82 -7.34 -9.60
N LYS A 718 25.99 -7.98 -9.72
CA LYS A 718 26.15 -9.33 -10.27
C LYS A 718 27.08 -10.16 -9.41
N ARG A 719 26.73 -11.44 -9.24
CA ARG A 719 27.61 -12.45 -8.62
C ARG A 719 27.31 -13.86 -9.11
N LYS A 720 28.09 -14.83 -8.65
CA LYS A 720 27.82 -16.27 -8.81
C LYS A 720 26.54 -16.69 -8.10
N ARG A 721 25.85 -17.71 -8.64
CA ARG A 721 24.64 -18.29 -8.05
C ARG A 721 24.94 -19.10 -6.79
N THR A 722 26.08 -19.80 -6.77
CA THR A 722 26.52 -20.58 -5.61
C THR A 722 26.96 -19.64 -4.50
N GLY A 723 26.35 -19.77 -3.33
CA GLY A 723 26.74 -19.04 -2.12
C GLY A 723 27.95 -19.68 -1.43
N THR A 724 28.84 -18.84 -0.91
CA THR A 724 30.01 -19.21 -0.09
C THR A 724 29.97 -18.38 1.20
N GLU A 725 30.72 -18.78 2.24
CA GLU A 725 30.78 -18.03 3.52
C GLU A 725 29.41 -17.73 4.16
N GLY A 726 28.45 -18.65 4.02
CA GLY A 726 27.08 -18.54 4.56
C GLY A 726 26.14 -17.61 3.77
N GLU A 727 26.57 -17.10 2.62
CA GLU A 727 25.66 -16.47 1.66
C GLU A 727 24.71 -17.50 1.06
N ILE A 728 23.51 -17.05 0.69
CA ILE A 728 22.48 -17.90 0.09
C ILE A 728 22.91 -18.45 -1.28
N SER A 729 22.43 -19.63 -1.66
CA SER A 729 22.50 -20.10 -3.06
C SER A 729 21.22 -19.79 -3.84
N PHE A 730 21.35 -19.31 -5.07
CA PHE A 730 20.20 -19.00 -5.93
C PHE A 730 19.80 -20.20 -6.77
N ASN A 731 18.93 -21.06 -6.23
CA ASN A 731 18.45 -22.25 -6.90
C ASN A 731 17.15 -22.00 -7.69
N GLU A 732 16.97 -22.76 -8.76
CA GLU A 732 15.73 -22.73 -9.56
C GLU A 732 14.59 -23.44 -8.80
N GLY A 733 13.40 -22.87 -8.81
CA GLY A 733 12.22 -23.39 -8.11
C GLY A 733 12.11 -23.03 -6.63
N GLU A 734 13.11 -22.38 -6.05
CA GLU A 734 13.09 -21.93 -4.65
C GLU A 734 12.61 -20.48 -4.52
N PHE A 735 11.75 -20.24 -3.53
CA PHE A 735 11.32 -18.90 -3.16
C PHE A 735 12.29 -18.32 -2.13
N ILE A 736 13.05 -17.31 -2.54
CA ILE A 736 14.12 -16.69 -1.75
C ILE A 736 13.64 -15.33 -1.22
N PRO A 737 13.66 -15.06 0.09
CA PRO A 737 13.32 -13.74 0.61
C PRO A 737 14.35 -12.70 0.18
N VAL A 738 13.89 -11.54 -0.30
CA VAL A 738 14.73 -10.38 -0.61
C VAL A 738 14.06 -9.09 -0.14
N SER A 739 14.83 -8.15 0.40
CA SER A 739 14.37 -6.80 0.73
C SER A 739 15.36 -5.77 0.23
N PHE A 740 14.92 -4.53 0.06
CA PHE A 740 15.70 -3.46 -0.54
C PHE A 740 15.78 -2.26 0.38
N ALA A 741 16.81 -1.44 0.20
CA ALA A 741 17.03 -0.22 0.93
C ALA A 741 17.67 0.85 0.02
N ASN A 742 17.32 2.10 0.22
CA ASN A 742 17.87 3.24 -0.51
C ASN A 742 18.11 4.42 0.44
N TRP A 743 19.21 5.12 0.19
CA TRP A 743 19.59 6.37 0.84
C TRP A 743 19.67 7.46 -0.23
N ASP A 744 18.82 8.49 -0.11
CA ASP A 744 18.93 9.77 -0.83
C ASP A 744 19.86 10.71 -0.05
N GLY A 745 21.08 10.85 -0.55
CA GLY A 745 22.15 11.57 0.13
C GLY A 745 21.90 13.07 0.24
N SER A 746 21.24 13.68 -0.75
CA SER A 746 20.87 15.10 -0.73
C SER A 746 19.76 15.40 0.28
N ASN A 747 18.92 14.40 0.56
CA ASN A 747 17.90 14.44 1.60
C ASN A 747 18.45 14.10 3.01
N GLY A 748 19.78 14.02 3.17
CA GLY A 748 20.45 13.76 4.44
C GLY A 748 20.31 12.31 4.94
N GLU A 749 19.98 11.38 4.06
CA GLU A 749 19.83 9.97 4.41
C GLU A 749 21.21 9.30 4.53
N ALA A 750 21.48 8.70 5.69
CA ALA A 750 22.67 7.91 5.97
C ALA A 750 22.42 6.96 7.14
N GLY A 751 23.17 5.85 7.20
CA GLY A 751 23.07 4.88 8.29
C GLY A 751 21.66 4.31 8.39
N SER A 752 20.99 4.46 9.54
CA SER A 752 19.62 3.98 9.71
C SER A 752 18.54 4.93 9.19
N LYS A 753 18.85 6.20 8.87
CA LYS A 753 17.92 7.12 8.20
C LYS A 753 17.94 6.83 6.70
N HIS A 754 16.96 6.06 6.24
CA HIS A 754 16.85 5.58 4.87
C HIS A 754 15.45 5.05 4.60
N THR A 755 15.17 4.72 3.35
CA THR A 755 13.96 3.99 2.98
C THR A 755 14.27 2.51 2.73
N LEU A 756 13.29 1.65 3.02
CA LEU A 756 13.42 0.21 2.92
C LEU A 756 12.12 -0.47 2.49
N SER A 757 12.20 -1.68 1.97
CA SER A 757 11.05 -2.55 1.71
C SER A 757 10.87 -3.58 2.82
N THR A 758 9.66 -4.15 2.93
CA THR A 758 9.50 -5.43 3.63
C THR A 758 10.07 -6.60 2.79
N TRP A 759 9.97 -7.84 3.28
CA TRP A 759 10.36 -9.02 2.51
C TRP A 759 9.45 -9.25 1.31
N PHE A 760 10.06 -9.27 0.12
CA PHE A 760 9.51 -9.81 -1.11
C PHE A 760 10.08 -11.21 -1.37
N TRP A 761 9.48 -11.92 -2.32
CA TRP A 761 9.97 -13.20 -2.78
C TRP A 761 10.67 -13.04 -4.12
N LEU A 762 11.88 -13.55 -4.24
CA LEU A 762 12.59 -13.81 -5.49
C LEU A 762 12.33 -15.26 -5.90
N LEU A 763 12.00 -15.48 -7.16
CA LEU A 763 11.87 -16.82 -7.74
C LEU A 763 12.67 -16.88 -9.03
N LEU A 764 13.58 -17.85 -9.11
CA LEU A 764 14.15 -18.29 -10.37
C LEU A 764 13.26 -19.42 -10.91
N PRO A 765 12.50 -19.22 -12.00
CA PRO A 765 11.56 -20.23 -12.46
C PRO A 765 12.28 -21.56 -12.78
N PRO A 766 11.76 -22.71 -12.31
CA PRO A 766 12.33 -24.00 -12.66
C PRO A 766 12.21 -24.25 -14.16
N GLU A 767 13.22 -24.89 -14.74
CA GLU A 767 13.17 -25.33 -16.12
C GLU A 767 11.96 -26.25 -16.34
N SER A 768 11.07 -25.85 -17.25
CA SER A 768 9.85 -26.60 -17.53
C SER A 768 10.20 -27.89 -18.26
N ASP A 769 10.02 -29.03 -17.59
CA ASP A 769 10.15 -30.36 -18.20
C ASP A 769 8.96 -30.62 -19.13
N PRO A 770 9.13 -30.59 -20.48
CA PRO A 770 8.02 -30.74 -21.42
C PRO A 770 7.38 -32.13 -21.34
N ILE A 771 8.13 -33.15 -20.89
CA ILE A 771 7.62 -34.51 -20.68
C ILE A 771 6.64 -34.50 -19.52
N LYS A 772 7.01 -33.93 -18.38
CA LYS A 772 6.08 -33.79 -17.24
C LYS A 772 4.89 -32.89 -17.58
N LEU A 773 5.13 -31.79 -18.28
CA LEU A 773 4.10 -30.79 -18.52
C LEU A 773 3.07 -31.24 -19.57
N TYR A 774 3.49 -31.93 -20.63
CA TYR A 774 2.61 -32.30 -21.74
C TYR A 774 2.48 -33.81 -21.94
N ALA A 775 3.58 -34.57 -21.86
CA ALA A 775 3.54 -36.01 -22.13
C ALA A 775 2.83 -36.81 -21.01
N TYR A 776 2.96 -36.42 -19.74
CA TYR A 776 2.25 -37.07 -18.64
C TYR A 776 0.72 -36.86 -18.72
N PRO A 777 0.18 -35.62 -18.83
CA PRO A 777 -1.24 -35.41 -19.09
C PRO A 777 -1.76 -36.17 -20.32
N ALA A 778 -1.02 -36.13 -21.43
CA ALA A 778 -1.42 -36.82 -22.66
C ALA A 778 -1.39 -38.35 -22.49
N GLY A 779 -0.35 -38.90 -21.87
CA GLY A 779 -0.22 -40.33 -21.61
C GLY A 779 -1.32 -40.87 -20.70
N ILE A 780 -1.62 -40.16 -19.61
CA ILE A 780 -2.73 -40.50 -18.70
C ILE A 780 -4.06 -40.46 -19.46
N ALA A 781 -4.31 -39.42 -20.26
CA ALA A 781 -5.53 -39.33 -21.06
C ALA A 781 -5.66 -40.47 -22.07
N ILE A 782 -4.57 -40.86 -22.75
CA ILE A 782 -4.56 -42.00 -23.67
C ILE A 782 -4.88 -43.30 -22.92
N ILE A 783 -4.29 -43.53 -21.75
CA ILE A 783 -4.57 -44.72 -20.93
C ILE A 783 -6.04 -44.75 -20.52
N VAL A 784 -6.58 -43.64 -19.99
CA VAL A 784 -8.00 -43.54 -19.62
C VAL A 784 -8.90 -43.77 -20.83
N PHE A 785 -8.55 -43.22 -21.99
CA PHE A 785 -9.30 -43.42 -23.24
C PHE A 785 -9.33 -44.90 -23.65
N ILE A 786 -8.18 -45.57 -23.63
CA ILE A 786 -8.08 -47.01 -23.96
C ILE A 786 -8.88 -47.85 -22.97
N LEU A 787 -8.77 -47.59 -21.66
CA LEU A 787 -9.54 -48.29 -20.64
C LEU A 787 -11.05 -48.08 -20.84
N ALA A 788 -11.48 -46.85 -21.12
CA ALA A 788 -12.88 -46.54 -21.39
C ALA A 788 -13.39 -47.26 -22.65
N LEU A 789 -12.57 -47.35 -23.72
CA LEU A 789 -12.89 -48.13 -24.91
C LEU A 789 -13.02 -49.63 -24.61
N LEU A 790 -12.13 -50.20 -23.79
CA LEU A 790 -12.21 -51.60 -23.37
C LEU A 790 -13.46 -51.89 -22.56
N VAL A 791 -13.82 -50.99 -21.62
CA VAL A 791 -15.06 -51.08 -20.84
C VAL A 791 -16.27 -51.02 -21.76
N VAL A 792 -16.33 -50.05 -22.69
CA VAL A 792 -17.40 -49.95 -23.68
C VAL A 792 -17.51 -51.23 -24.51
N ARG A 793 -16.39 -51.77 -24.98
CA ARG A 793 -16.36 -52.98 -25.80
C ARG A 793 -16.85 -54.20 -25.02
N ALA A 794 -16.39 -54.37 -23.78
CA ALA A 794 -16.82 -55.46 -22.90
C ALA A 794 -18.32 -55.37 -22.57
N GLN A 795 -18.80 -54.18 -22.22
CA GLN A 795 -20.21 -53.93 -21.90
C GLN A 795 -21.12 -54.14 -23.12
N ARG A 796 -20.71 -53.68 -24.32
CA ARG A 796 -21.46 -53.95 -25.55
C ARG A 796 -21.48 -55.43 -25.93
N LYS A 797 -20.37 -56.16 -25.70
CA LYS A 797 -20.31 -57.62 -25.93
C LYS A 797 -21.29 -58.34 -25.01
N GLN A 798 -21.29 -58.01 -23.71
CA GLN A 798 -22.25 -58.57 -22.74
C GLN A 798 -23.70 -58.21 -23.07
N TYR A 799 -23.95 -56.97 -23.49
CA TYR A 799 -25.29 -56.53 -23.88
C TYR A 799 -25.82 -57.29 -25.10
N LYS A 800 -24.99 -57.48 -26.14
CA LYS A 800 -25.34 -58.26 -27.34
C LYS A 800 -25.52 -59.76 -27.07
N GLN A 801 -24.96 -60.29 -25.98
CA GLN A 801 -25.16 -61.69 -25.55
C GLN A 801 -26.42 -61.88 -24.68
N ARG A 802 -26.95 -60.80 -24.12
CA ARG A 802 -28.18 -60.79 -23.28
C ARG A 802 -29.45 -60.43 -24.07
N GLN A 803 -29.27 -59.79 -25.22
CA GLN A 803 -30.27 -59.66 -26.28
C GLN A 803 -30.31 -60.96 -27.07
#